data_AF-A0A1J4J635-F1
#
_entry.id   AF-A0A1J4J635-F1
#
_cell.length_a   1.000
_cell.length_b   1.000
_cell.length_c   1.000
_cell.angle_alpha   90.00
_cell.angle_beta   90.00
_cell.angle_gamma   90.00
#
_symmetry.space_group_name_H-M   'P 1'
#
loop_
_entity.id
_entity.type
_entity.pdbx_description
1 polymer ?
#
loop_
_entity_poly.entity_id
_entity_poly.type
_entity_poly.pdbx_seq_one_letter_code
_entity_poly.pdbx_strand_id
1 'polypeptide(L)'
;MQEVSFDEISQILYNAPSADHHEEEDSGSNSSYSSSSPPSENKQQPEQSVDPVELKVIPSQEEKTPEELKELVVSIKAPVVLNFPPDQTFKCQKILIEYNSSVTLRNLKFEGLIDIKNSYVTFENCELKNPEEQHAVYAIAATITFTNSKVIGSKTCGILFADNSIFTATASSFLSNEGTSIGMTKLCDCRIDHCNFENGGSNFIYCEKDSKLRVLDSTFKNNSMSSININDNSNVKIKRCTFTELQRPAIAISDSFSTQVKDCTISECQDSSLTVYHSNLVLINTTITNSKGNCVFLTTGSHLEIRGGCMSNSDYPAIILINGSDGIINDITIRDTNESGIVLRSDSSIQCQNVNICRVKNVGVKISDSRDITFKCCSIANCETDCVNVCDGSSIVFDDCVLGNAKYNIFSVYTGSNLTIRNSKVYGPHQSAIYAHRGGDAQLENVAFASTKKSLKMDKSNIYGPLLVSPPKSFVPKSVSLFRIESKRPVFASKCYIVDEPEGFNFIVNDDNLSAMFDCEVLHPPKCIKCQKVINDFRLSTCGHSVYCEECWNALENKPKDCPLCRTLITSAVPLYNESPDQSTTCAICYENPVNSYLIPCGHTLCKKCFLRCFHTSDQCPFCREQNVQVRRFVTYE
;
A
#
# COMPACT_ATOMS: atom_id res chain seq x y z
N MET A 1 -0.22 19.35 53.09
CA MET A 1 -1.12 18.24 52.71
C MET A 1 -2.40 18.43 53.48
N GLN A 2 -3.23 19.35 53.01
CA GLN A 2 -4.56 19.62 53.56
C GLN A 2 -5.56 18.84 52.73
N GLU A 3 -6.43 18.09 53.41
CA GLU A 3 -7.69 17.62 52.85
C GLU A 3 -8.46 18.85 52.39
N VAL A 4 -8.67 18.95 51.08
CA VAL A 4 -9.53 19.96 50.51
C VAL A 4 -10.90 19.28 50.39
N SER A 5 -11.79 19.67 51.29
CA SER A 5 -13.16 19.17 51.44
C SER A 5 -14.00 19.49 50.19
N PHE A 6 -15.06 18.72 50.01
CA PHE A 6 -16.00 18.72 48.88
C PHE A 6 -16.60 20.11 48.54
N ASP A 7 -16.52 21.10 49.44
CA ASP A 7 -17.01 22.47 49.27
C ASP A 7 -15.98 23.41 48.60
N GLU A 8 -14.69 23.09 48.61
CA GLU A 8 -13.61 23.96 48.11
C GLU A 8 -13.47 23.92 46.57
N ILE A 9 -13.96 22.88 45.88
CA ILE A 9 -14.00 22.84 44.40
C ILE A 9 -14.92 23.94 43.85
N SER A 10 -15.91 24.39 44.63
CA SER A 10 -16.80 25.50 44.23
C SER A 10 -16.18 26.89 44.42
N GLN A 11 -15.27 27.06 45.39
CA GLN A 11 -14.68 28.36 45.73
C GLN A 11 -13.44 28.72 44.89
N ILE A 12 -12.83 27.76 44.20
CA ILE A 12 -11.48 27.93 43.63
C ILE A 12 -11.45 28.73 42.30
N LEU A 13 -12.60 29.05 41.68
CA LEU A 13 -12.69 29.34 40.23
C LEU A 13 -13.18 30.74 39.75
N TYR A 14 -13.19 31.83 40.53
CA TYR A 14 -13.72 33.12 39.99
C TYR A 14 -12.95 34.40 40.33
N ASN A 15 -12.98 35.34 39.37
CA ASN A 15 -12.68 36.77 39.53
C ASN A 15 -13.73 37.70 38.86
N ALA A 16 -14.14 38.75 39.61
CA ALA A 16 -14.27 40.19 39.29
C ALA A 16 -15.65 40.90 39.37
N PRO A 17 -15.73 42.24 39.64
CA PRO A 17 -15.25 43.03 40.78
C PRO A 17 -16.40 43.60 41.67
N SER A 18 -16.00 44.27 42.76
CA SER A 18 -16.74 44.78 43.95
C SER A 18 -18.02 45.62 43.79
N ALA A 19 -18.97 45.45 44.74
CA ALA A 19 -19.68 46.53 45.43
C ALA A 19 -20.22 46.07 46.82
N ASP A 20 -19.79 46.80 47.86
CA ASP A 20 -20.43 47.14 49.15
C ASP A 20 -20.91 46.09 50.19
N HIS A 21 -20.23 46.17 51.35
CA HIS A 21 -20.72 46.36 52.73
C HIS A 21 -21.22 45.20 53.65
N HIS A 22 -20.66 45.26 54.87
CA HIS A 22 -21.11 44.84 56.21
C HIS A 22 -20.74 43.46 56.81
N GLU A 23 -19.73 43.51 57.69
CA GLU A 23 -19.76 43.29 59.17
C GLU A 23 -20.35 42.03 59.84
N GLU A 24 -19.59 41.61 60.87
CA GLU A 24 -19.96 40.86 62.10
C GLU A 24 -20.28 39.35 61.98
N GLU A 25 -20.04 38.49 62.97
CA GLU A 25 -19.10 38.37 64.08
C GLU A 25 -19.34 36.94 64.64
N ASP A 26 -18.26 36.29 65.06
CA ASP A 26 -18.15 35.46 66.26
C ASP A 26 -18.69 33.99 66.39
N SER A 27 -17.75 33.19 66.93
CA SER A 27 -17.88 32.24 68.05
C SER A 27 -18.14 30.73 67.84
N GLY A 28 -17.19 29.95 68.39
CA GLY A 28 -17.49 28.85 69.34
C GLY A 28 -17.58 27.43 68.76
N SER A 29 -16.51 26.63 68.70
CA SER A 29 -15.84 25.88 69.78
C SER A 29 -16.35 24.44 70.02
N ASN A 30 -15.40 23.49 69.98
CA ASN A 30 -15.22 22.33 70.87
C ASN A 30 -16.27 21.19 70.79
N SER A 31 -15.97 19.90 70.96
CA SER A 31 -14.78 19.10 71.36
C SER A 31 -15.18 17.61 71.25
N SER A 32 -14.29 16.70 70.87
CA SER A 32 -13.55 15.74 71.73
C SER A 32 -14.03 14.27 71.74
N TYR A 33 -13.16 13.43 71.16
CA TYR A 33 -12.53 12.21 71.71
C TYR A 33 -13.26 10.86 71.95
N SER A 34 -12.61 9.85 71.36
CA SER A 34 -12.23 8.51 71.91
C SER A 34 -13.27 7.38 71.84
N SER A 35 -12.94 6.09 71.69
CA SER A 35 -11.76 5.33 71.24
C SER A 35 -12.13 3.83 71.27
N SER A 36 -11.32 3.00 70.60
CA SER A 36 -11.05 1.56 70.84
C SER A 36 -11.87 0.48 70.10
N SER A 37 -11.15 -0.60 69.81
CA SER A 37 -11.21 -1.47 68.62
C SER A 37 -11.61 -2.94 68.97
N PRO A 38 -11.30 -3.97 68.14
CA PRO A 38 -12.21 -4.90 67.43
C PRO A 38 -12.28 -6.30 68.14
N PRO A 39 -12.82 -7.45 67.62
CA PRO A 39 -12.90 -7.88 66.21
C PRO A 39 -14.08 -8.79 65.74
N SER A 40 -14.03 -9.12 64.44
CA SER A 40 -14.43 -10.37 63.77
C SER A 40 -15.66 -10.39 62.83
N GLU A 41 -15.32 -10.74 61.57
CA GLU A 41 -16.06 -11.51 60.57
C GLU A 41 -17.33 -10.92 59.93
N ASN A 42 -17.08 -10.13 58.89
CA ASN A 42 -18.10 -9.52 58.04
C ASN A 42 -18.71 -10.50 57.04
N LYS A 43 -20.02 -10.65 57.17
CA LYS A 43 -20.95 -11.11 56.14
C LYS A 43 -20.86 -10.20 54.91
N GLN A 44 -21.06 -10.81 53.74
CA GLN A 44 -21.27 -10.12 52.46
C GLN A 44 -22.27 -8.97 52.63
N GLN A 45 -21.81 -7.74 52.38
CA GLN A 45 -22.67 -6.57 52.18
C GLN A 45 -22.70 -6.23 50.68
N PRO A 46 -23.82 -5.70 50.18
CA PRO A 46 -23.97 -5.35 48.77
C PRO A 46 -23.05 -4.17 48.42
N GLU A 47 -22.56 -4.12 47.18
CA GLU A 47 -21.98 -2.89 46.61
C GLU A 47 -22.96 -1.74 46.85
N GLN A 48 -22.60 -0.81 47.73
CA GLN A 48 -23.29 0.46 47.85
C GLN A 48 -23.04 1.23 46.55
N SER A 49 -24.10 1.39 45.76
CA SER A 49 -24.15 2.39 44.70
C SER A 49 -23.98 3.76 45.35
N VAL A 50 -22.76 4.28 45.31
CA VAL A 50 -22.53 5.71 45.58
C VAL A 50 -23.10 6.45 44.37
N ASP A 51 -24.30 7.00 44.53
CA ASP A 51 -24.90 7.86 43.51
C ASP A 51 -23.92 9.01 43.20
N PRO A 52 -23.66 9.32 41.92
CA PRO A 52 -22.76 10.40 41.56
C PRO A 52 -23.31 11.73 42.12
N VAL A 53 -22.49 12.40 42.93
CA VAL A 53 -22.85 13.73 43.46
C VAL A 53 -22.82 14.73 42.31
N GLU A 54 -23.97 15.33 42.00
CA GLU A 54 -24.12 16.35 40.97
C GLU A 54 -23.88 17.73 41.60
N LEU A 55 -22.74 18.34 41.27
CA LEU A 55 -22.39 19.69 41.73
C LEU A 55 -22.54 20.71 40.59
N LYS A 56 -23.17 21.84 40.90
CA LYS A 56 -23.17 23.05 40.07
C LYS A 56 -22.13 24.02 40.63
N VAL A 57 -21.20 24.47 39.79
CA VAL A 57 -20.21 25.50 40.17
C VAL A 57 -20.89 26.88 40.13
N ILE A 58 -20.80 27.66 41.22
CA ILE A 58 -21.42 28.99 41.38
C ILE A 58 -20.30 30.05 41.56
N PRO A 59 -20.42 31.28 41.01
CA PRO A 59 -19.39 32.33 41.14
C PRO A 59 -19.05 32.75 42.58
N SER A 60 -17.75 32.84 42.92
CA SER A 60 -17.23 33.42 44.18
C SER A 60 -16.97 34.93 44.09
N GLN A 61 -16.94 35.63 45.24
CA GLN A 61 -16.85 37.09 45.34
C GLN A 61 -15.42 37.68 45.49
N GLU A 62 -14.37 36.87 45.62
CA GLU A 62 -12.97 37.34 45.79
C GLU A 62 -12.06 36.99 44.61
N GLU A 63 -11.26 37.95 44.14
CA GLU A 63 -10.38 37.87 42.95
C GLU A 63 -8.95 37.36 43.25
N LYS A 64 -8.52 36.25 42.64
CA LYS A 64 -7.12 35.75 42.60
C LYS A 64 -6.30 36.35 41.45
N THR A 65 -5.02 36.61 41.66
CA THR A 65 -4.14 37.21 40.65
C THR A 65 -3.77 36.24 39.50
N PRO A 66 -3.37 36.74 38.31
CA PRO A 66 -2.90 35.90 37.20
C PRO A 66 -1.68 35.03 37.51
N GLU A 67 -0.80 35.45 38.42
CA GLU A 67 0.31 34.62 38.91
C GLU A 67 -0.18 33.47 39.79
N GLU A 68 -1.15 33.70 40.70
CA GLU A 68 -1.70 32.65 41.56
C GLU A 68 -2.46 31.57 40.76
N LEU A 69 -3.14 31.96 39.67
CA LEU A 69 -3.81 31.02 38.77
C LEU A 69 -2.83 30.12 38.00
N LYS A 70 -1.57 30.55 37.81
CA LYS A 70 -0.52 29.74 37.16
C LYS A 70 0.04 28.63 38.05
N GLU A 71 -0.19 28.71 39.37
CA GLU A 71 0.29 27.70 40.34
C GLU A 71 -0.83 26.82 40.90
N LEU A 72 -2.09 27.15 40.60
CA LEU A 72 -3.25 26.46 41.13
C LEU A 72 -3.41 25.04 40.54
N VAL A 73 -3.43 24.04 41.41
CA VAL A 73 -3.71 22.64 41.08
C VAL A 73 -5.01 22.18 41.74
N VAL A 74 -5.97 21.72 40.94
CA VAL A 74 -7.25 21.15 41.41
C VAL A 74 -7.15 19.63 41.39
N SER A 75 -7.49 18.95 42.49
CA SER A 75 -7.43 17.48 42.58
C SER A 75 -8.82 16.87 42.75
N ILE A 76 -9.16 15.91 41.90
CA ILE A 76 -10.41 15.13 41.97
C ILE A 76 -10.04 13.68 42.27
N LYS A 77 -10.47 13.20 43.44
CA LYS A 77 -10.11 11.88 44.01
C LYS A 77 -11.32 10.98 44.29
N ALA A 78 -12.51 11.41 43.88
CA ALA A 78 -13.76 10.68 44.05
C ALA A 78 -14.63 10.79 42.79
N PRO A 79 -15.56 9.84 42.56
CA PRO A 79 -16.54 9.95 41.50
C PRO A 79 -17.38 11.22 41.61
N VAL A 80 -17.55 11.95 40.52
CA VAL A 80 -18.28 13.23 40.51
C VAL A 80 -18.80 13.59 39.13
N VAL A 81 -19.95 14.27 39.07
CA VAL A 81 -20.49 14.89 37.87
C VAL A 81 -20.48 16.41 38.09
N LEU A 82 -19.71 17.12 37.27
CA LEU A 82 -19.56 18.57 37.34
C LEU A 82 -20.20 19.24 36.11
N ASN A 83 -21.18 20.10 36.38
CA ASN A 83 -21.84 20.92 35.35
C ASN A 83 -21.31 22.35 35.42
N PHE A 84 -20.66 22.82 34.36
CA PHE A 84 -20.11 24.16 34.27
C PHE A 84 -21.05 25.10 33.50
N PRO A 85 -21.02 26.41 33.80
CA PRO A 85 -21.67 27.43 32.98
C PRO A 85 -21.04 27.48 31.58
N PRO A 86 -21.83 27.44 30.49
CA PRO A 86 -21.30 27.31 29.12
C PRO A 86 -20.55 28.55 28.62
N ASP A 87 -20.77 29.72 29.22
CA ASP A 87 -20.20 30.99 28.74
C ASP A 87 -18.93 31.40 29.47
N GLN A 88 -18.42 30.55 30.36
CA GLN A 88 -17.27 30.88 31.18
C GLN A 88 -16.08 29.99 30.91
N THR A 89 -14.91 30.61 30.80
CA THR A 89 -13.62 29.93 30.71
C THR A 89 -12.99 29.81 32.10
N PHE A 90 -12.60 28.60 32.45
CA PHE A 90 -11.91 28.26 33.68
C PHE A 90 -10.42 28.09 33.41
N LYS A 91 -9.58 28.61 34.31
CA LYS A 91 -8.12 28.56 34.15
C LYS A 91 -7.46 28.17 35.46
N CYS A 92 -6.58 27.19 35.40
CA CYS A 92 -5.64 26.84 36.46
C CYS A 92 -4.43 26.14 35.84
N GLN A 93 -3.36 25.93 36.61
CA GLN A 93 -2.21 25.19 36.10
C GLN A 93 -2.63 23.80 35.63
N LYS A 94 -3.38 23.08 36.48
CA LYS A 94 -3.65 21.67 36.29
C LYS A 94 -4.87 21.18 37.05
N ILE A 95 -5.69 20.35 36.40
CA ILE A 95 -6.65 19.45 37.04
C ILE A 95 -6.03 18.05 37.10
N LEU A 96 -5.88 17.48 38.30
CA LEU A 96 -5.38 16.13 38.53
C LEU A 96 -6.52 15.20 38.92
N ILE A 97 -6.76 14.16 38.12
CA ILE A 97 -7.78 13.13 38.36
C ILE A 97 -7.08 11.80 38.63
N GLU A 98 -7.30 11.24 39.82
CA GLU A 98 -6.59 10.04 40.30
C GLU A 98 -7.47 9.13 41.18
N TYR A 99 -6.92 7.98 41.60
CA TYR A 99 -7.54 6.98 42.50
C TYR A 99 -8.78 6.26 41.96
N ASN A 100 -8.79 5.83 40.69
CA ASN A 100 -9.93 5.10 40.10
C ASN A 100 -11.23 5.91 40.12
N SER A 101 -11.11 7.24 40.03
CA SER A 101 -12.26 8.14 40.03
C SER A 101 -13.04 8.03 38.72
N SER A 102 -14.37 8.10 38.79
CA SER A 102 -15.26 8.23 37.64
C SER A 102 -15.80 9.66 37.57
N VAL A 103 -15.23 10.47 36.67
CA VAL A 103 -15.48 11.92 36.58
C VAL A 103 -16.22 12.24 35.29
N THR A 104 -17.30 13.01 35.37
CA THR A 104 -17.98 13.58 34.20
C THR A 104 -17.92 15.10 34.26
N LEU A 105 -17.39 15.73 33.22
CA LEU A 105 -17.28 17.18 33.07
C LEU A 105 -18.20 17.61 31.93
N ARG A 106 -19.14 18.50 32.22
CA ARG A 106 -20.14 19.01 31.26
C ARG A 106 -19.98 20.51 31.02
N ASN A 107 -19.95 20.91 29.75
CA ASN A 107 -19.86 22.30 29.31
C ASN A 107 -18.62 23.05 29.81
N LEU A 108 -17.55 22.32 30.18
CA LEU A 108 -16.33 22.91 30.69
C LEU A 108 -15.57 23.59 29.55
N LYS A 109 -15.36 24.91 29.62
CA LYS A 109 -14.32 25.60 28.83
C LYS A 109 -13.09 25.76 29.72
N PHE A 110 -11.99 25.10 29.37
CA PHE A 110 -10.82 25.02 30.24
C PHE A 110 -9.52 25.40 29.53
N GLU A 111 -8.75 26.27 30.18
CA GLU A 111 -7.36 26.58 29.83
C GLU A 111 -6.40 26.01 30.88
N GLY A 112 -5.65 24.98 30.51
CA GLY A 112 -4.67 24.32 31.39
C GLY A 112 -4.47 22.85 31.05
N LEU A 113 -3.72 22.14 31.90
CA LEU A 113 -3.51 20.69 31.77
C LEU A 113 -4.56 19.90 32.55
N ILE A 114 -5.13 18.86 31.94
CA ILE A 114 -5.87 17.82 32.67
C ILE A 114 -5.03 16.54 32.68
N ASP A 115 -4.55 16.13 33.85
CA ASP A 115 -3.75 14.90 34.04
C ASP A 115 -4.61 13.82 34.70
N ILE A 116 -4.71 12.68 34.02
CA ILE A 116 -5.61 11.60 34.38
C ILE A 116 -4.79 10.33 34.59
N LYS A 117 -4.87 9.76 35.80
CA LYS A 117 -4.14 8.54 36.16
C LYS A 117 -5.10 7.50 36.71
N ASN A 118 -5.06 6.30 36.13
CA ASN A 118 -5.86 5.16 36.61
C ASN A 118 -7.32 5.56 36.87
N SER A 119 -7.99 6.23 35.93
CA SER A 119 -9.32 6.82 36.16
C SER A 119 -10.17 6.85 34.89
N TYR A 120 -11.47 7.09 35.05
CA TYR A 120 -12.46 7.15 33.98
C TYR A 120 -12.99 8.58 33.88
N VAL A 121 -12.83 9.23 32.72
CA VAL A 121 -13.22 10.64 32.55
C VAL A 121 -14.07 10.83 31.30
N THR A 122 -15.24 11.44 31.46
CA THR A 122 -16.14 11.79 30.36
C THR A 122 -16.23 13.30 30.22
N PHE A 123 -16.07 13.80 28.99
CA PHE A 123 -16.19 15.20 28.59
C PHE A 123 -17.39 15.34 27.67
N GLU A 124 -18.39 16.11 28.08
CA GLU A 124 -19.60 16.38 27.29
C GLU A 124 -19.71 17.88 27.03
N ASN A 125 -19.72 18.29 25.75
CA ASN A 125 -19.78 19.69 25.34
C ASN A 125 -18.64 20.56 25.90
N CYS A 126 -17.46 19.99 26.14
CA CYS A 126 -16.32 20.70 26.70
C CYS A 126 -15.47 21.36 25.61
N GLU A 127 -14.75 22.42 25.95
CA GLU A 127 -13.72 23.05 25.12
C GLU A 127 -12.42 23.12 25.90
N LEU A 128 -11.41 22.39 25.45
CA LEU A 128 -10.12 22.31 26.13
C LEU A 128 -9.04 22.98 25.31
N LYS A 129 -8.19 23.74 25.98
CA LYS A 129 -7.05 24.43 25.38
C LYS A 129 -5.89 24.43 26.35
N ASN A 130 -4.68 24.29 25.86
CA ASN A 130 -3.49 24.57 26.65
C ASN A 130 -2.50 25.42 25.83
N PRO A 131 -2.41 26.74 26.10
CA PRO A 131 -1.52 27.64 25.37
C PRO A 131 -0.06 27.56 25.83
N GLU A 132 0.21 26.92 26.97
CA GLU A 132 1.57 26.67 27.48
C GLU A 132 2.20 25.50 26.71
N GLU A 133 3.54 25.32 26.80
CA GLU A 133 4.30 24.20 26.20
C GLU A 133 3.99 22.84 26.87
N GLN A 134 2.70 22.48 26.93
CA GLN A 134 2.14 21.30 27.60
C GLN A 134 0.93 20.77 26.83
N HIS A 135 0.44 19.60 27.26
CA HIS A 135 -0.74 18.95 26.67
C HIS A 135 -2.04 19.55 27.23
N ALA A 136 -3.15 19.54 26.49
CA ALA A 136 -4.46 19.85 27.10
C ALA A 136 -4.95 18.70 27.97
N VAL A 137 -4.73 17.45 27.53
CA VAL A 137 -4.98 16.25 28.33
C VAL A 137 -3.76 15.34 28.29
N TYR A 138 -3.34 14.86 29.46
CA TYR A 138 -2.36 13.80 29.62
C TYR A 138 -2.99 12.63 30.39
N ALA A 139 -2.84 11.41 29.90
CA ALA A 139 -3.44 10.24 30.50
C ALA A 139 -2.53 9.01 30.53
N ILE A 140 -2.56 8.29 31.65
CA ILE A 140 -1.87 6.99 31.83
C ILE A 140 -2.86 6.01 32.45
N ALA A 141 -2.95 4.81 31.86
CA ALA A 141 -3.85 3.74 32.30
C ALA A 141 -5.28 4.23 32.57
N ALA A 142 -5.80 5.09 31.70
CA ALA A 142 -7.06 5.78 31.88
C ALA A 142 -8.06 5.46 30.76
N THR A 143 -9.35 5.61 31.04
CA THR A 143 -10.41 5.59 30.04
C THR A 143 -10.99 6.99 29.89
N ILE A 144 -10.98 7.52 28.67
CA ILE A 144 -11.39 8.88 28.37
C ILE A 144 -12.45 8.86 27.28
N THR A 145 -13.55 9.57 27.49
CA THR A 145 -14.64 9.71 26.52
C THR A 145 -14.93 11.17 26.24
N PHE A 146 -14.96 11.55 24.97
CA PHE A 146 -15.35 12.85 24.48
C PHE A 146 -16.65 12.71 23.68
N THR A 147 -17.64 13.52 24.02
CA THR A 147 -18.89 13.68 23.26
C THR A 147 -19.12 15.16 23.00
N ASN A 148 -19.25 15.54 21.72
CA ASN A 148 -19.50 16.92 21.30
C ASN A 148 -18.50 17.95 21.91
N SER A 149 -17.28 17.50 22.17
CA SER A 149 -16.23 18.30 22.83
C SER A 149 -15.17 18.75 21.83
N LYS A 150 -14.40 19.79 22.18
CA LYS A 150 -13.38 20.41 21.34
C LYS A 150 -12.03 20.45 22.04
N VAL A 151 -10.96 20.27 21.28
CA VAL A 151 -9.58 20.56 21.71
C VAL A 151 -8.96 21.57 20.74
N ILE A 152 -8.54 22.72 21.25
CA ILE A 152 -8.16 23.87 20.44
C ILE A 152 -6.78 24.39 20.83
N GLY A 153 -5.93 24.69 19.83
CA GLY A 153 -4.75 25.52 20.03
C GLY A 153 -3.68 24.95 20.97
N SER A 154 -3.60 23.63 21.12
CA SER A 154 -2.64 23.00 22.04
C SER A 154 -1.22 23.02 21.45
N LYS A 155 -0.23 23.46 22.24
CA LYS A 155 1.16 23.61 21.78
C LYS A 155 1.88 22.30 21.46
N THR A 156 1.84 21.33 22.38
CA THR A 156 2.64 20.09 22.26
C THR A 156 1.82 18.89 21.77
N CYS A 157 0.71 18.60 22.45
CA CYS A 157 -0.27 17.62 22.04
C CYS A 157 -1.64 18.03 22.56
N GLY A 158 -2.71 17.85 21.78
CA GLY A 158 -4.07 18.05 22.28
C GLY A 158 -4.37 17.06 23.40
N ILE A 159 -4.33 15.78 23.07
CA ILE A 159 -4.53 14.67 24.02
C ILE A 159 -3.40 13.66 23.83
N LEU A 160 -2.58 13.46 24.86
CA LEU A 160 -1.58 12.39 24.91
C LEU A 160 -2.01 11.33 25.93
N PHE A 161 -2.15 10.08 25.49
CA PHE A 161 -2.46 8.97 26.39
C PHE A 161 -1.55 7.76 26.17
N ALA A 162 -1.26 7.04 27.25
CA ALA A 162 -0.30 5.93 27.26
C ALA A 162 -0.70 4.78 28.20
N ASP A 163 0.03 3.67 28.09
CA ASP A 163 -0.01 2.51 29.02
C ASP A 163 -1.41 1.89 29.16
N ASN A 164 -1.88 1.22 28.10
CA ASN A 164 -3.20 0.55 28.05
C ASN A 164 -4.41 1.50 28.24
N SER A 165 -4.24 2.78 27.93
CA SER A 165 -5.34 3.74 27.98
C SER A 165 -6.34 3.52 26.83
N ILE A 166 -7.60 3.85 27.10
CA ILE A 166 -8.69 3.83 26.13
C ILE A 166 -9.17 5.25 25.88
N PHE A 167 -9.19 5.67 24.62
CA PHE A 167 -9.73 6.97 24.23
C PHE A 167 -10.89 6.81 23.25
N THR A 168 -11.96 7.54 23.53
CA THR A 168 -13.13 7.66 22.65
C THR A 168 -13.37 9.13 22.35
N ALA A 169 -13.59 9.47 21.08
CA ALA A 169 -14.21 10.72 20.70
C ALA A 169 -15.39 10.49 19.75
N THR A 170 -16.50 11.18 20.00
CA THR A 170 -17.70 11.16 19.16
C THR A 170 -18.23 12.57 18.94
N ALA A 171 -18.51 12.93 17.68
CA ALA A 171 -19.01 14.26 17.29
C ALA A 171 -18.11 15.42 17.78
N SER A 172 -16.81 15.17 17.87
CA SER A 172 -15.83 16.08 18.49
C SER A 172 -14.88 16.75 17.49
N SER A 173 -14.29 17.88 17.86
CA SER A 173 -13.41 18.66 16.98
C SER A 173 -12.03 18.92 17.57
N PHE A 174 -11.00 18.80 16.73
CA PHE A 174 -9.60 19.07 17.07
C PHE A 174 -9.07 20.16 16.13
N LEU A 175 -8.90 21.37 16.64
CA LEU A 175 -8.79 22.57 15.81
C LEU A 175 -7.51 23.34 16.12
N SER A 176 -6.75 23.69 15.09
CA SER A 176 -5.62 24.60 15.19
C SER A 176 -4.57 24.21 16.24
N ASN A 177 -4.43 22.90 16.54
CA ASN A 177 -3.40 22.42 17.45
C ASN A 177 -2.04 22.54 16.77
N GLU A 178 -1.08 23.22 17.39
CA GLU A 178 0.28 23.37 16.85
C GLU A 178 1.03 22.03 16.90
N GLY A 179 0.82 21.28 17.99
CA GLY A 179 1.35 19.94 18.17
C GLY A 179 0.43 18.83 17.64
N THR A 180 0.73 17.58 18.01
CA THR A 180 -0.11 16.45 17.58
C THR A 180 -1.51 16.57 18.19
N SER A 181 -2.61 16.41 17.45
CA SER A 181 -3.94 16.56 18.08
C SER A 181 -4.26 15.41 19.04
N ILE A 182 -3.94 14.17 18.66
CA ILE A 182 -4.14 12.96 19.46
C ILE A 182 -2.88 12.08 19.35
N GLY A 183 -2.16 11.91 20.47
CA GLY A 183 -1.02 11.01 20.58
C GLY A 183 -1.37 9.79 21.43
N MET A 184 -1.05 8.58 20.94
CA MET A 184 -1.23 7.33 21.68
C MET A 184 0.00 6.44 21.60
N THR A 185 0.34 5.78 22.70
CA THR A 185 1.53 4.92 22.79
C THR A 185 1.35 3.80 23.82
N LYS A 186 1.97 2.65 23.57
CA LYS A 186 2.02 1.47 24.47
C LYS A 186 0.63 0.86 24.76
N LEU A 187 0.19 0.00 23.84
CA LEU A 187 -0.99 -0.86 23.99
C LEU A 187 -2.32 -0.11 24.18
N CYS A 188 -2.45 1.09 23.62
CA CYS A 188 -3.68 1.88 23.76
C CYS A 188 -4.78 1.47 22.76
N ASP A 189 -6.04 1.75 23.07
CA ASP A 189 -7.18 1.62 22.13
C ASP A 189 -7.88 2.97 21.92
N CYS A 190 -7.98 3.41 20.67
CA CYS A 190 -8.56 4.69 20.28
C CYS A 190 -9.72 4.49 19.30
N ARG A 191 -10.90 5.03 19.63
CA ARG A 191 -12.04 5.14 18.72
C ARG A 191 -12.39 6.60 18.44
N ILE A 192 -12.50 6.95 17.17
CA ILE A 192 -12.85 8.28 16.67
C ILE A 192 -14.05 8.13 15.74
N ASP A 193 -15.13 8.84 16.01
CA ASP A 193 -16.40 8.69 15.32
C ASP A 193 -17.06 10.05 15.04
N HIS A 194 -17.37 10.36 13.78
CA HIS A 194 -17.97 11.65 13.39
C HIS A 194 -17.17 12.88 13.86
N CYS A 195 -15.84 12.82 13.83
CA CYS A 195 -14.98 13.89 14.31
C CYS A 195 -14.42 14.77 13.18
N ASN A 196 -14.09 16.03 13.52
CA ASN A 196 -13.44 16.97 12.61
C ASN A 196 -12.03 17.34 13.11
N PHE A 197 -11.05 17.28 12.22
CA PHE A 197 -9.68 17.69 12.47
C PHE A 197 -9.29 18.77 11.46
N GLU A 198 -8.89 19.94 11.93
CA GLU A 198 -8.67 21.08 11.04
C GLU A 198 -7.49 21.96 11.49
N ASN A 199 -6.72 22.47 10.52
CA ASN A 199 -5.62 23.42 10.71
C ASN A 199 -4.49 22.91 11.64
N GLY A 200 -4.07 21.66 11.47
CA GLY A 200 -3.05 21.04 12.33
C GLY A 200 -1.62 21.52 12.04
N GLY A 201 -0.89 21.94 13.08
CA GLY A 201 0.52 22.30 13.01
C GLY A 201 1.48 21.09 13.04
N SER A 202 0.97 19.89 13.32
CA SER A 202 1.69 18.61 13.25
C SER A 202 0.75 17.48 12.77
N ASN A 203 0.96 16.23 13.20
CA ASN A 203 0.07 15.11 12.92
C ASN A 203 -1.30 15.33 13.60
N PHE A 204 -2.41 14.93 12.97
CA PHE A 204 -3.69 14.91 13.70
C PHE A 204 -3.73 13.74 14.66
N ILE A 205 -3.36 12.54 14.20
CA ILE A 205 -3.29 11.35 15.05
C ILE A 205 -1.92 10.71 14.89
N TYR A 206 -1.27 10.42 16.01
CA TYR A 206 -0.02 9.66 16.07
C TYR A 206 -0.23 8.39 16.90
N CYS A 207 -0.03 7.23 16.28
CA CYS A 207 -0.31 5.90 16.84
C CYS A 207 0.94 5.02 16.80
N GLU A 208 1.41 4.57 17.97
CA GLU A 208 2.58 3.70 18.06
C GLU A 208 2.49 2.64 19.17
N LYS A 209 3.44 1.69 19.13
CA LYS A 209 3.74 0.68 20.14
C LYS A 209 2.56 -0.22 20.46
N ASP A 210 2.21 -1.08 19.50
CA ASP A 210 1.16 -2.10 19.60
C ASP A 210 -0.23 -1.53 19.93
N SER A 211 -0.50 -0.27 19.52
CA SER A 211 -1.77 0.41 19.77
C SER A 211 -2.81 0.13 18.67
N LYS A 212 -4.09 0.32 19.01
CA LYS A 212 -5.23 0.11 18.12
C LYS A 212 -5.94 1.43 17.84
N LEU A 213 -6.15 1.74 16.57
CA LEU A 213 -6.88 2.94 16.13
C LEU A 213 -8.04 2.56 15.22
N ARG A 214 -9.23 3.06 15.54
CA ARG A 214 -10.44 2.95 14.71
C ARG A 214 -11.00 4.35 14.44
N VAL A 215 -11.04 4.75 13.18
CA VAL A 215 -11.58 6.04 12.75
C VAL A 215 -12.76 5.81 11.81
N LEU A 216 -13.88 6.46 12.10
CA LEU A 216 -15.13 6.32 11.37
C LEU A 216 -15.74 7.69 11.07
N ASP A 217 -16.26 7.87 9.85
CA ASP A 217 -17.10 9.01 9.46
C ASP A 217 -16.49 10.39 9.80
N SER A 218 -15.17 10.53 9.68
CA SER A 218 -14.43 11.70 10.17
C SER A 218 -13.71 12.46 9.05
N THR A 219 -13.44 13.74 9.28
CA THR A 219 -12.80 14.64 8.32
C THR A 219 -11.45 15.14 8.85
N PHE A 220 -10.44 15.14 7.98
CA PHE A 220 -9.10 15.65 8.23
C PHE A 220 -8.76 16.69 7.18
N LYS A 221 -8.52 17.92 7.60
CA LYS A 221 -8.35 19.05 6.69
C LYS A 221 -7.16 19.92 7.08
N ASN A 222 -6.36 20.31 6.10
CA ASN A 222 -5.31 21.32 6.25
C ASN A 222 -4.37 21.06 7.44
N ASN A 223 -3.48 20.09 7.30
CA ASN A 223 -2.43 19.88 8.30
C ASN A 223 -1.03 19.89 7.68
N SER A 224 -0.06 20.31 8.49
CA SER A 224 1.33 20.52 8.06
C SER A 224 2.12 19.21 7.89
N MET A 225 1.79 18.16 8.67
CA MET A 225 2.43 16.84 8.66
C MET A 225 1.45 15.76 8.18
N SER A 226 1.75 14.48 8.37
CA SER A 226 0.79 13.44 7.97
C SER A 226 -0.49 13.49 8.81
N SER A 227 -1.68 13.33 8.25
CA SER A 227 -2.91 13.40 9.07
C SER A 227 -2.93 12.28 10.12
N ILE A 228 -2.63 11.05 9.70
CA ILE A 228 -2.49 9.90 10.59
C ILE A 228 -1.09 9.29 10.39
N ASN A 229 -0.33 9.17 11.47
CA ASN A 229 0.98 8.52 11.49
C ASN A 229 0.91 7.23 12.33
N ILE A 230 1.35 6.12 11.76
CA ILE A 230 1.17 4.77 12.28
C ILE A 230 2.54 4.08 12.36
N ASN A 231 2.96 3.70 13.56
CA ASN A 231 4.29 3.11 13.80
C ASN A 231 4.23 1.89 14.74
N ASP A 232 5.32 1.13 14.79
CA ASP A 232 5.61 0.12 15.83
C ASP A 232 4.47 -0.89 16.05
N ASN A 233 4.18 -1.70 15.03
CA ASN A 233 3.23 -2.82 15.05
C ASN A 233 1.78 -2.43 15.44
N SER A 234 1.36 -1.21 15.10
CA SER A 234 0.01 -0.73 15.40
C SER A 234 -1.05 -1.31 14.46
N ASN A 235 -2.29 -1.49 14.96
CA ASN A 235 -3.43 -2.01 14.20
C ASN A 235 -4.45 -0.90 13.94
N VAL A 236 -4.65 -0.57 12.66
CA VAL A 236 -5.42 0.62 12.28
C VAL A 236 -6.51 0.30 11.27
N LYS A 237 -7.73 0.79 11.56
CA LYS A 237 -8.88 0.72 10.65
C LYS A 237 -9.47 2.11 10.48
N ILE A 238 -9.46 2.60 9.24
CA ILE A 238 -10.00 3.91 8.87
C ILE A 238 -11.12 3.68 7.86
N LYS A 239 -12.31 4.21 8.14
CA LYS A 239 -13.49 3.95 7.31
C LYS A 239 -14.35 5.20 7.10
N ARG A 240 -14.76 5.44 5.84
CA ARG A 240 -15.65 6.55 5.46
C ARG A 240 -15.12 7.91 5.92
N CYS A 241 -13.81 8.11 5.79
CA CYS A 241 -13.16 9.37 6.15
C CYS A 241 -12.80 10.19 4.92
N THR A 242 -12.72 11.50 5.11
CA THR A 242 -12.28 12.45 4.09
C THR A 242 -10.99 13.13 4.53
N PHE A 243 -9.98 13.14 3.66
CA PHE A 243 -8.71 13.84 3.85
C PHE A 243 -8.53 14.86 2.73
N THR A 244 -8.36 16.15 3.04
CA THR A 244 -8.25 17.20 2.01
C THR A 244 -7.32 18.35 2.41
N GLU A 245 -6.84 19.10 1.41
CA GLU A 245 -5.93 20.24 1.58
C GLU A 245 -4.64 19.87 2.33
N LEU A 246 -4.02 18.74 1.97
CA LEU A 246 -2.94 18.12 2.76
C LEU A 246 -1.56 18.64 2.33
N GLN A 247 -0.69 19.00 3.27
CA GLN A 247 0.70 19.38 2.95
C GLN A 247 1.65 18.17 2.87
N ARG A 248 1.25 17.07 3.48
CA ARG A 248 2.01 15.82 3.67
C ARG A 248 1.04 14.63 3.54
N PRO A 249 1.51 13.37 3.54
CA PRO A 249 0.63 12.22 3.31
C PRO A 249 -0.59 12.20 4.23
N ALA A 250 -1.76 11.84 3.71
CA ALA A 250 -2.94 11.62 4.55
C ALA A 250 -2.64 10.58 5.64
N ILE A 251 -1.97 9.50 5.24
CA ILE A 251 -1.59 8.40 6.12
C ILE A 251 -0.15 8.00 5.80
N ALA A 252 0.69 7.98 6.84
CA ALA A 252 2.04 7.44 6.79
C ALA A 252 2.13 6.21 7.71
N ILE A 253 2.75 5.14 7.23
CA ILE A 253 2.82 3.85 7.91
C ILE A 253 4.28 3.39 7.95
N SER A 254 4.77 3.07 9.15
CA SER A 254 6.09 2.46 9.35
C SER A 254 5.97 1.25 10.28
N ASP A 255 6.71 0.18 9.98
CA ASP A 255 6.82 -1.02 10.82
C ASP A 255 5.47 -1.56 11.36
N SER A 256 4.40 -1.49 10.55
CA SER A 256 3.02 -1.82 10.95
C SER A 256 2.29 -2.61 9.87
N PHE A 257 1.83 -3.81 10.21
CA PHE A 257 1.37 -4.82 9.24
C PHE A 257 -0.14 -5.06 9.21
N SER A 258 -0.92 -4.26 9.93
CA SER A 258 -2.38 -4.40 10.04
C SER A 258 -3.11 -3.06 9.83
N THR A 259 -2.89 -2.41 8.69
CA THR A 259 -3.56 -1.15 8.34
C THR A 259 -4.58 -1.33 7.22
N GLN A 260 -5.82 -0.91 7.46
CA GLN A 260 -6.91 -0.94 6.48
C GLN A 260 -7.57 0.44 6.33
N VAL A 261 -7.75 0.89 5.09
CA VAL A 261 -8.44 2.13 4.73
C VAL A 261 -9.57 1.81 3.76
N LYS A 262 -10.81 2.09 4.16
CA LYS A 262 -12.01 1.63 3.46
C LYS A 262 -13.03 2.74 3.22
N ASP A 263 -13.56 2.80 2.00
CA ASP A 263 -14.61 3.73 1.60
C ASP A 263 -14.22 5.21 1.86
N CYS A 264 -12.94 5.56 1.73
CA CYS A 264 -12.41 6.89 2.03
C CYS A 264 -12.18 7.74 0.78
N THR A 265 -12.10 9.06 0.97
CA THR A 265 -11.66 10.02 -0.06
C THR A 265 -10.42 10.76 0.41
N ILE A 266 -9.39 10.82 -0.44
CA ILE A 266 -8.16 11.58 -0.22
C ILE A 266 -7.96 12.52 -1.40
N SER A 267 -7.85 13.82 -1.15
CA SER A 267 -7.74 14.83 -2.20
C SER A 267 -6.74 15.93 -1.85
N GLU A 268 -6.24 16.62 -2.90
CA GLU A 268 -5.49 17.87 -2.78
C GLU A 268 -4.25 17.75 -1.88
N CYS A 269 -3.42 16.73 -2.16
CA CYS A 269 -2.21 16.45 -1.39
C CYS A 269 -0.98 17.08 -2.07
N GLN A 270 -0.20 17.88 -1.34
CA GLN A 270 1.04 18.50 -1.83
C GLN A 270 2.25 17.55 -1.84
N ASP A 271 2.09 16.36 -1.27
CA ASP A 271 3.08 15.26 -1.26
C ASP A 271 2.44 13.98 -1.86
N SER A 272 3.04 12.82 -1.65
CA SER A 272 2.39 11.52 -1.87
C SER A 272 1.22 11.35 -0.90
N SER A 273 0.07 10.85 -1.38
CA SER A 273 -1.15 10.78 -0.55
C SER A 273 -1.09 9.72 0.54
N LEU A 274 -0.46 8.58 0.23
CA LEU A 274 -0.23 7.47 1.16
C LEU A 274 1.22 7.01 1.04
N THR A 275 1.90 6.83 2.18
CA THR A 275 3.28 6.34 2.23
C THR A 275 3.41 5.14 3.15
N VAL A 276 4.08 4.10 2.68
CA VAL A 276 4.19 2.80 3.35
C VAL A 276 5.66 2.36 3.38
N TYR A 277 6.19 2.20 4.60
CA TYR A 277 7.57 1.80 4.88
C TYR A 277 7.58 0.53 5.73
N HIS A 278 8.17 -0.55 5.22
CA HIS A 278 8.22 -1.84 5.92
C HIS A 278 6.88 -2.24 6.57
N SER A 279 5.79 -2.17 5.80
CA SER A 279 4.42 -2.21 6.34
C SER A 279 3.42 -2.81 5.36
N ASN A 280 2.20 -3.12 5.83
CA ASN A 280 1.11 -3.61 4.98
C ASN A 280 -0.05 -2.60 4.95
N LEU A 281 -0.56 -2.33 3.75
CA LEU A 281 -1.70 -1.46 3.52
C LEU A 281 -2.78 -2.16 2.70
N VAL A 282 -4.01 -2.23 3.24
CA VAL A 282 -5.20 -2.70 2.52
C VAL A 282 -6.12 -1.52 2.20
N LEU A 283 -6.33 -1.22 0.93
CA LEU A 283 -7.26 -0.20 0.43
C LEU A 283 -8.53 -0.86 -0.14
N ILE A 284 -9.70 -0.38 0.27
CA ILE A 284 -10.99 -0.91 -0.19
C ILE A 284 -11.89 0.24 -0.61
N ASN A 285 -12.30 0.30 -1.87
CA ASN A 285 -13.19 1.34 -2.41
C ASN A 285 -12.75 2.79 -2.08
N THR A 286 -11.45 3.05 -2.07
CA THR A 286 -10.89 4.37 -1.72
C THR A 286 -10.64 5.18 -2.98
N THR A 287 -10.96 6.47 -2.93
CA THR A 287 -10.70 7.42 -4.03
C THR A 287 -9.56 8.36 -3.65
N ILE A 288 -8.53 8.46 -4.50
CA ILE A 288 -7.39 9.37 -4.33
C ILE A 288 -7.31 10.30 -5.53
N THR A 289 -7.30 11.61 -5.32
CA THR A 289 -7.27 12.60 -6.41
C THR A 289 -6.34 13.77 -6.13
N ASN A 290 -5.83 14.40 -7.19
CA ASN A 290 -5.08 15.66 -7.11
C ASN A 290 -3.86 15.56 -6.18
N SER A 291 -3.00 14.57 -6.43
CA SER A 291 -1.76 14.35 -5.67
C SER A 291 -0.57 15.02 -6.38
N LYS A 292 0.14 15.91 -5.70
CA LYS A 292 1.40 16.49 -6.19
C LYS A 292 2.57 15.52 -6.11
N GLY A 293 2.48 14.48 -5.28
CA GLY A 293 3.32 13.29 -5.32
C GLY A 293 2.59 12.09 -5.92
N ASN A 294 2.89 10.90 -5.40
CA ASN A 294 2.21 9.66 -5.79
C ASN A 294 0.82 9.57 -5.14
N CYS A 295 -0.10 8.76 -5.67
CA CYS A 295 -1.28 8.39 -4.89
C CYS A 295 -0.89 7.41 -3.77
N VAL A 296 -0.10 6.39 -4.10
CA VAL A 296 0.44 5.41 -3.14
C VAL A 296 1.92 5.16 -3.41
N PHE A 297 2.74 5.34 -2.38
CA PHE A 297 4.18 5.09 -2.40
C PHE A 297 4.55 3.98 -1.41
N LEU A 298 5.18 2.91 -1.91
CA LEU A 298 5.65 1.78 -1.10
C LEU A 298 7.15 1.55 -1.26
N THR A 299 7.82 1.26 -0.15
CA THR A 299 9.25 0.91 -0.11
C THR A 299 9.57 -0.09 1.01
N THR A 300 10.76 -0.69 0.94
CA THR A 300 11.41 -1.42 2.05
C THR A 300 10.63 -2.68 2.41
N GLY A 301 10.33 -3.51 1.40
CA GLY A 301 9.59 -4.76 1.60
C GLY A 301 8.15 -4.54 2.10
N SER A 302 7.47 -3.50 1.61
CA SER A 302 6.08 -3.22 1.99
C SER A 302 5.09 -3.98 1.09
N HIS A 303 3.91 -4.28 1.62
CA HIS A 303 2.84 -4.96 0.89
C HIS A 303 1.63 -4.04 0.66
N LEU A 304 1.09 -4.07 -0.56
CA LEU A 304 -0.15 -3.37 -0.94
C LEU A 304 -1.24 -4.36 -1.34
N GLU A 305 -2.43 -4.21 -0.76
CA GLU A 305 -3.65 -4.82 -1.29
C GLU A 305 -4.67 -3.74 -1.67
N ILE A 306 -5.20 -3.78 -2.90
CA ILE A 306 -6.28 -2.90 -3.36
C ILE A 306 -7.47 -3.75 -3.79
N ARG A 307 -8.67 -3.36 -3.31
CA ARG A 307 -9.96 -3.92 -3.70
C ARG A 307 -10.93 -2.79 -4.05
N GLY A 308 -10.95 -2.38 -5.31
CA GLY A 308 -11.84 -1.32 -5.77
C GLY A 308 -11.34 0.10 -5.47
N GLY A 309 -11.83 1.07 -6.26
CA GLY A 309 -11.58 2.50 -6.05
C GLY A 309 -11.19 3.26 -7.31
N CYS A 310 -10.66 4.47 -7.14
CA CYS A 310 -10.18 5.31 -8.24
C CYS A 310 -8.95 6.13 -7.82
N MET A 311 -7.97 6.26 -8.70
CA MET A 311 -6.83 7.16 -8.55
C MET A 311 -6.73 8.08 -9.76
N SER A 312 -6.64 9.40 -9.56
CA SER A 312 -6.50 10.32 -10.68
C SER A 312 -5.79 11.63 -10.40
N ASN A 313 -5.28 12.28 -11.44
CA ASN A 313 -4.62 13.59 -11.35
C ASN A 313 -3.41 13.58 -10.40
N SER A 314 -2.51 12.62 -10.56
CA SER A 314 -1.22 12.60 -9.84
C SER A 314 -0.11 13.24 -10.68
N ASP A 315 0.79 14.01 -10.05
CA ASP A 315 1.96 14.62 -10.71
C ASP A 315 3.12 13.60 -10.88
N TYR A 316 3.16 12.57 -10.03
CA TYR A 316 4.07 11.42 -10.05
C TYR A 316 3.28 10.12 -10.33
N PRO A 317 3.92 8.91 -10.36
CA PRO A 317 3.18 7.66 -10.51
C PRO A 317 1.95 7.58 -9.61
N ALA A 318 0.81 7.09 -10.11
CA ALA A 318 -0.32 6.87 -9.20
C ALA A 318 0.06 5.82 -8.14
N ILE A 319 0.63 4.69 -8.56
CA ILE A 319 1.15 3.65 -7.67
C ILE A 319 2.62 3.40 -7.98
N ILE A 320 3.48 3.44 -6.96
CA ILE A 320 4.89 3.06 -7.08
C ILE A 320 5.31 2.10 -5.97
N LEU A 321 5.96 1.00 -6.38
CA LEU A 321 6.56 0.00 -5.50
C LEU A 321 8.06 -0.05 -5.78
N ILE A 322 8.87 0.09 -4.73
CA ILE A 322 10.33 -0.02 -4.79
C ILE A 322 10.90 -0.88 -3.66
N ASN A 323 12.17 -1.30 -3.79
CA ASN A 323 12.95 -1.94 -2.75
C ASN A 323 12.28 -3.19 -2.14
N GLY A 324 11.97 -4.17 -3.00
CA GLY A 324 11.42 -5.46 -2.59
C GLY A 324 9.95 -5.42 -2.19
N SER A 325 9.19 -4.38 -2.56
CA SER A 325 7.78 -4.26 -2.21
C SER A 325 6.89 -5.06 -3.15
N ASP A 326 5.77 -5.57 -2.65
CA ASP A 326 4.85 -6.40 -3.42
C ASP A 326 3.38 -5.99 -3.27
N GLY A 327 2.49 -6.55 -4.10
CA GLY A 327 1.07 -6.30 -3.91
C GLY A 327 0.09 -7.06 -4.81
N ILE A 328 -1.17 -7.02 -4.40
CA ILE A 328 -2.34 -7.55 -5.12
C ILE A 328 -3.29 -6.39 -5.39
N ILE A 329 -3.55 -6.08 -6.66
CA ILE A 329 -4.31 -4.89 -7.07
C ILE A 329 -5.51 -5.30 -7.92
N ASN A 330 -6.70 -5.16 -7.34
CA ASN A 330 -7.94 -5.58 -7.97
C ASN A 330 -8.95 -4.43 -8.13
N ASP A 331 -9.66 -4.44 -9.26
CA ASP A 331 -10.85 -3.64 -9.52
C ASP A 331 -10.65 -2.10 -9.42
N ILE A 332 -9.46 -1.60 -9.75
CA ILE A 332 -9.11 -0.16 -9.66
C ILE A 332 -9.12 0.52 -11.03
N THR A 333 -9.57 1.78 -11.07
CA THR A 333 -9.31 2.69 -12.20
C THR A 333 -8.24 3.71 -11.86
N ILE A 334 -7.20 3.80 -12.70
CA ILE A 334 -6.13 4.82 -12.64
C ILE A 334 -6.24 5.68 -13.89
N ARG A 335 -6.33 7.00 -13.74
CA ARG A 335 -6.51 7.89 -14.89
C ARG A 335 -5.95 9.29 -14.73
N ASP A 336 -5.71 9.97 -15.85
CA ASP A 336 -5.37 11.39 -15.86
C ASP A 336 -4.08 11.70 -15.05
N THR A 337 -3.08 10.82 -15.11
CA THR A 337 -1.79 11.00 -14.39
C THR A 337 -0.78 11.74 -15.25
N ASN A 338 0.00 12.66 -14.66
CA ASN A 338 1.06 13.39 -15.37
C ASN A 338 2.35 12.56 -15.53
N GLU A 339 2.58 11.57 -14.66
CA GLU A 339 3.62 10.55 -14.86
C GLU A 339 2.96 9.24 -15.31
N SER A 340 3.33 8.09 -14.74
CA SER A 340 2.88 6.75 -15.11
C SER A 340 1.69 6.31 -14.27
N GLY A 341 0.97 5.28 -14.72
CA GLY A 341 -0.08 4.66 -13.91
C GLY A 341 0.51 3.85 -12.75
N ILE A 342 1.31 2.83 -13.10
CA ILE A 342 1.97 1.95 -12.12
C ILE A 342 3.47 1.86 -12.43
N VAL A 343 4.31 1.97 -11.40
CA VAL A 343 5.77 1.82 -11.50
C VAL A 343 6.28 0.78 -10.51
N LEU A 344 7.14 -0.12 -10.99
CA LEU A 344 7.85 -1.11 -10.16
C LEU A 344 9.35 -1.00 -10.35
N ARG A 345 10.11 -0.98 -9.24
CA ARG A 345 11.58 -1.02 -9.26
C ARG A 345 12.17 -1.92 -8.18
N SER A 346 13.41 -2.37 -8.40
CA SER A 346 14.28 -2.93 -7.35
C SER A 346 13.66 -4.13 -6.64
N ASP A 347 13.50 -5.22 -7.39
CA ASP A 347 12.94 -6.52 -6.98
C ASP A 347 11.50 -6.45 -6.45
N SER A 348 10.67 -5.57 -7.02
CA SER A 348 9.25 -5.45 -6.67
C SER A 348 8.37 -6.34 -7.55
N SER A 349 7.18 -6.73 -7.08
CA SER A 349 6.25 -7.62 -7.81
C SER A 349 4.78 -7.22 -7.60
N ILE A 350 3.90 -7.54 -8.56
CA ILE A 350 2.45 -7.34 -8.39
C ILE A 350 1.62 -8.38 -9.14
N GLN A 351 0.43 -8.65 -8.62
CA GLN A 351 -0.64 -9.37 -9.32
C GLN A 351 -1.82 -8.43 -9.52
N CYS A 352 -2.18 -8.15 -10.78
CA CYS A 352 -3.26 -7.23 -11.12
C CYS A 352 -4.44 -7.96 -11.77
N GLN A 353 -5.66 -7.69 -11.28
CA GLN A 353 -6.89 -8.16 -11.91
C GLN A 353 -7.90 -7.02 -12.09
N ASN A 354 -8.58 -6.96 -13.24
CA ASN A 354 -9.62 -5.96 -13.52
C ASN A 354 -9.13 -4.49 -13.32
N VAL A 355 -7.88 -4.22 -13.67
CA VAL A 355 -7.27 -2.89 -13.54
C VAL A 355 -7.43 -2.11 -14.84
N ASN A 356 -7.91 -0.87 -14.75
CA ASN A 356 -8.04 0.03 -15.90
C ASN A 356 -7.14 1.26 -15.75
N ILE A 357 -6.12 1.39 -16.59
CA ILE A 357 -5.18 2.52 -16.64
C ILE A 357 -5.44 3.30 -17.92
N CYS A 358 -5.78 4.59 -17.83
CA CYS A 358 -6.02 5.38 -19.04
C CYS A 358 -5.73 6.88 -18.96
N ARG A 359 -5.42 7.51 -20.10
CA ARG A 359 -5.11 8.96 -20.18
C ARG A 359 -3.93 9.32 -19.27
N VAL A 360 -2.81 8.66 -19.52
CA VAL A 360 -1.55 8.81 -18.77
C VAL A 360 -0.59 9.61 -19.63
N LYS A 361 0.03 10.68 -19.11
CA LYS A 361 0.95 11.53 -19.89
C LYS A 361 2.34 10.93 -20.09
N ASN A 362 2.74 9.98 -19.24
CA ASN A 362 3.92 9.17 -19.49
C ASN A 362 3.54 7.72 -19.87
N VAL A 363 4.20 6.72 -19.28
CA VAL A 363 4.00 5.32 -19.60
C VAL A 363 2.86 4.75 -18.76
N GLY A 364 1.97 3.94 -19.35
CA GLY A 364 0.90 3.29 -18.56
C GLY A 364 1.44 2.46 -17.38
N VAL A 365 2.33 1.51 -17.68
CA VAL A 365 3.03 0.66 -16.70
C VAL A 365 4.53 0.64 -16.99
N LYS A 366 5.36 0.95 -15.99
CA LYS A 366 6.82 0.98 -16.11
C LYS A 366 7.50 0.06 -15.12
N ILE A 367 8.39 -0.79 -15.61
CA ILE A 367 9.03 -1.86 -14.84
C ILE A 367 10.53 -1.82 -15.09
N SER A 368 11.31 -1.80 -14.01
CA SER A 368 12.78 -1.87 -14.06
C SER A 368 13.29 -2.77 -12.94
N ASP A 369 14.17 -3.73 -13.23
CA ASP A 369 14.73 -4.63 -12.21
C ASP A 369 13.64 -5.27 -11.33
N SER A 370 12.58 -5.84 -11.93
CA SER A 370 11.40 -6.34 -11.21
C SER A 370 10.72 -7.49 -11.97
N ARG A 371 10.17 -8.46 -11.24
CA ARG A 371 9.70 -9.75 -11.77
C ARG A 371 8.42 -10.20 -11.07
N ASP A 372 7.85 -11.33 -11.50
CA ASP A 372 6.59 -11.89 -10.98
C ASP A 372 5.41 -10.91 -11.10
N ILE A 373 5.33 -10.25 -12.26
CA ILE A 373 4.33 -9.23 -12.56
C ILE A 373 3.29 -9.80 -13.53
N THR A 374 2.02 -9.78 -13.12
CA THR A 374 0.92 -10.23 -13.97
C THR A 374 -0.21 -9.22 -14.04
N PHE A 375 -0.83 -9.13 -15.21
CA PHE A 375 -2.05 -8.39 -15.44
C PHE A 375 -3.07 -9.33 -16.11
N LYS A 376 -4.22 -9.49 -15.47
CA LYS A 376 -5.32 -10.35 -15.94
C LYS A 376 -6.62 -9.57 -16.07
N CYS A 377 -7.30 -9.67 -17.20
CA CYS A 377 -8.55 -8.93 -17.43
C CYS A 377 -8.36 -7.41 -17.25
N CYS A 378 -7.23 -6.85 -17.70
CA CYS A 378 -6.86 -5.45 -17.50
C CYS A 378 -6.97 -4.63 -18.80
N SER A 379 -7.05 -3.31 -18.66
CA SER A 379 -7.04 -2.36 -19.78
C SER A 379 -6.00 -1.27 -19.56
N ILE A 380 -5.13 -1.02 -20.56
CA ILE A 380 -4.13 0.06 -20.52
C ILE A 380 -4.20 0.84 -21.84
N ALA A 381 -4.66 2.09 -21.80
CA ALA A 381 -4.91 2.81 -23.05
C ALA A 381 -4.76 4.33 -22.98
N ASN A 382 -4.54 4.95 -24.14
CA ASN A 382 -4.44 6.42 -24.27
C ASN A 382 -3.26 6.97 -23.45
N CYS A 383 -2.06 6.42 -23.66
CA CYS A 383 -0.83 6.89 -23.03
C CYS A 383 -0.11 7.86 -23.99
N GLU A 384 0.38 9.00 -23.49
CA GLU A 384 1.12 9.97 -24.32
C GLU A 384 2.57 9.57 -24.57
N THR A 385 3.05 8.47 -23.99
CA THR A 385 4.28 7.79 -24.45
C THR A 385 3.98 6.36 -24.89
N ASP A 386 4.44 5.35 -24.14
CA ASP A 386 4.17 3.93 -24.38
C ASP A 386 3.08 3.42 -23.44
N CYS A 387 2.36 2.34 -23.79
CA CYS A 387 1.48 1.70 -22.80
C CYS A 387 2.29 0.97 -21.73
N VAL A 388 3.34 0.26 -22.11
CA VAL A 388 4.16 -0.55 -21.19
C VAL A 388 5.65 -0.42 -21.51
N ASN A 389 6.47 -0.22 -20.48
CA ASN A 389 7.94 -0.28 -20.57
C ASN A 389 8.47 -1.36 -19.62
N VAL A 390 9.31 -2.23 -20.15
CA VAL A 390 9.93 -3.34 -19.42
C VAL A 390 11.43 -3.32 -19.64
N CYS A 391 12.19 -3.08 -18.58
CA CYS A 391 13.64 -2.95 -18.66
C CYS A 391 14.41 -3.64 -17.53
N ASP A 392 15.71 -3.80 -17.75
CA ASP A 392 16.72 -4.23 -16.78
C ASP A 392 16.44 -5.63 -16.24
N GLY A 393 16.32 -6.60 -17.17
CA GLY A 393 16.08 -8.01 -16.86
C GLY A 393 14.67 -8.31 -16.32
N SER A 394 13.74 -7.36 -16.41
CA SER A 394 12.38 -7.51 -15.89
C SER A 394 11.51 -8.47 -16.71
N SER A 395 10.44 -8.97 -16.11
CA SER A 395 9.47 -9.84 -16.79
C SER A 395 8.04 -9.50 -16.42
N ILE A 396 7.16 -9.48 -17.42
CA ILE A 396 5.72 -9.25 -17.24
C ILE A 396 4.87 -10.18 -18.11
N VAL A 397 3.71 -10.58 -17.57
CA VAL A 397 2.68 -11.35 -18.27
C VAL A 397 1.38 -10.57 -18.34
N PHE A 398 0.81 -10.47 -19.54
CA PHE A 398 -0.57 -10.01 -19.78
C PHE A 398 -1.42 -11.19 -20.24
N ASP A 399 -2.58 -11.40 -19.60
CA ASP A 399 -3.55 -12.42 -19.97
C ASP A 399 -4.95 -11.82 -20.06
N ASP A 400 -5.64 -12.04 -21.17
CA ASP A 400 -6.98 -11.50 -21.42
C ASP A 400 -7.05 -9.97 -21.21
N CYS A 401 -6.11 -9.24 -21.80
CA CYS A 401 -5.96 -7.80 -21.60
C CYS A 401 -6.24 -6.99 -22.87
N VAL A 402 -6.51 -5.70 -22.69
CA VAL A 402 -6.79 -4.75 -23.77
C VAL A 402 -5.83 -3.59 -23.69
N LEU A 403 -4.92 -3.47 -24.66
CA LEU A 403 -3.93 -2.39 -24.66
C LEU A 403 -4.00 -1.58 -25.94
N GLY A 404 -3.88 -0.26 -25.88
CA GLY A 404 -3.90 0.48 -27.13
C GLY A 404 -3.87 2.00 -27.08
N ASN A 405 -3.71 2.59 -28.27
CA ASN A 405 -3.67 4.04 -28.48
C ASN A 405 -2.58 4.72 -27.66
N ALA A 406 -1.37 4.15 -27.66
CA ALA A 406 -0.17 4.84 -27.17
C ALA A 406 0.34 5.80 -28.25
N LYS A 407 0.94 6.93 -27.85
CA LYS A 407 1.55 7.88 -28.78
C LYS A 407 2.71 7.27 -29.57
N TYR A 408 3.51 6.42 -28.93
CA TYR A 408 4.66 5.77 -29.54
C TYR A 408 4.41 4.27 -29.70
N ASN A 409 4.80 3.45 -28.72
CA ASN A 409 4.70 1.99 -28.79
C ASN A 409 3.68 1.46 -27.79
N ILE A 410 3.00 0.36 -28.11
CA ILE A 410 2.16 -0.29 -27.08
C ILE A 410 3.09 -0.92 -26.04
N PHE A 411 4.10 -1.67 -26.48
CA PHE A 411 5.11 -2.27 -25.61
C PHE A 411 6.52 -1.90 -26.07
N SER A 412 7.35 -1.43 -25.15
CA SER A 412 8.80 -1.31 -25.33
C SER A 412 9.52 -2.23 -24.35
N VAL A 413 10.32 -3.16 -24.88
CA VAL A 413 11.00 -4.21 -24.12
C VAL A 413 12.49 -4.15 -24.41
N TYR A 414 13.29 -3.93 -23.36
CA TYR A 414 14.72 -3.70 -23.54
C TYR A 414 15.58 -4.11 -22.34
N THR A 415 16.90 -3.99 -22.52
CA THR A 415 17.94 -4.34 -21.53
C THR A 415 17.73 -5.74 -20.93
N GLY A 416 17.53 -6.73 -21.80
CA GLY A 416 17.42 -8.15 -21.43
C GLY A 416 16.07 -8.60 -20.91
N SER A 417 15.04 -7.73 -20.95
CA SER A 417 13.71 -8.00 -20.40
C SER A 417 12.83 -8.86 -21.29
N ASN A 418 11.80 -9.47 -20.70
CA ASN A 418 10.90 -10.40 -21.36
C ASN A 418 9.44 -9.97 -21.21
N LEU A 419 8.65 -10.08 -22.27
CA LEU A 419 7.22 -9.80 -22.29
C LEU A 419 6.44 -11.02 -22.75
N THR A 420 5.39 -11.40 -22.02
CA THR A 420 4.42 -12.42 -22.47
C THR A 420 3.04 -11.81 -22.58
N ILE A 421 2.35 -12.06 -23.69
CA ILE A 421 0.98 -11.61 -23.94
C ILE A 421 0.15 -12.80 -24.40
N ARG A 422 -0.98 -13.04 -23.74
CA ARG A 422 -1.91 -14.12 -24.06
C ARG A 422 -3.34 -13.62 -24.15
N ASN A 423 -4.12 -14.19 -25.07
CA ASN A 423 -5.58 -13.98 -25.16
C ASN A 423 -6.00 -12.50 -25.22
N SER A 424 -5.14 -11.62 -25.75
CA SER A 424 -5.24 -10.18 -25.54
C SER A 424 -5.54 -9.44 -26.84
N LYS A 425 -6.02 -8.20 -26.71
CA LYS A 425 -6.36 -7.31 -27.82
C LYS A 425 -5.48 -6.08 -27.76
N VAL A 426 -4.81 -5.80 -28.87
CA VAL A 426 -3.93 -4.63 -29.04
C VAL A 426 -4.50 -3.73 -30.13
N TYR A 427 -4.60 -2.42 -29.89
CA TYR A 427 -5.10 -1.51 -30.92
C TYR A 427 -4.36 -0.18 -31.00
N GLY A 428 -4.47 0.48 -32.16
CA GLY A 428 -3.88 1.80 -32.40
C GLY A 428 -2.39 1.90 -32.06
N PRO A 429 -1.52 0.95 -32.51
CA PRO A 429 -0.09 1.19 -32.43
C PRO A 429 0.27 2.33 -33.40
N HIS A 430 0.64 3.50 -32.86
CA HIS A 430 1.00 4.65 -33.70
C HIS A 430 2.40 4.51 -34.32
N GLN A 431 3.37 3.95 -33.59
CA GLN A 431 4.67 3.56 -34.15
C GLN A 431 4.82 2.05 -34.29
N SER A 432 4.69 1.32 -33.18
CA SER A 432 4.73 -0.14 -33.20
C SER A 432 3.90 -0.75 -32.08
N ALA A 433 3.41 -1.97 -32.27
CA ALA A 433 2.81 -2.73 -31.19
C ALA A 433 3.90 -3.24 -30.25
N ILE A 434 4.96 -3.83 -30.79
CA ILE A 434 6.10 -4.34 -30.02
C ILE A 434 7.38 -3.67 -30.53
N TYR A 435 8.08 -2.96 -29.65
CA TYR A 435 9.45 -2.51 -29.86
C TYR A 435 10.39 -3.29 -28.96
N ALA A 436 11.12 -4.26 -29.52
CA ALA A 436 12.12 -5.05 -28.78
C ALA A 436 13.53 -4.65 -29.22
N HIS A 437 14.34 -4.17 -28.28
CA HIS A 437 15.69 -3.69 -28.56
C HIS A 437 16.65 -3.98 -27.39
N ARG A 438 17.97 -3.81 -27.60
CA ARG A 438 18.99 -4.00 -26.54
C ARG A 438 18.81 -5.31 -25.74
N GLY A 439 18.53 -6.40 -26.46
CA GLY A 439 18.37 -7.73 -25.87
C GLY A 439 17.00 -8.02 -25.25
N GLY A 440 15.99 -7.17 -25.42
CA GLY A 440 14.61 -7.50 -25.06
C GLY A 440 14.01 -8.58 -25.98
N ASP A 441 13.01 -9.31 -25.47
CA ASP A 441 12.26 -10.33 -26.20
C ASP A 441 10.79 -10.39 -25.79
N ALA A 442 9.97 -11.01 -26.65
CA ALA A 442 8.53 -11.05 -26.47
C ALA A 442 7.90 -12.35 -27.00
N GLN A 443 6.83 -12.77 -26.33
CA GLN A 443 6.03 -13.94 -26.65
C GLN A 443 4.56 -13.57 -26.69
N LEU A 444 3.94 -13.89 -27.82
CA LEU A 444 2.56 -13.57 -28.10
C LEU A 444 1.82 -14.85 -28.49
N GLU A 445 0.75 -15.13 -27.77
CA GLU A 445 -0.17 -16.22 -28.07
C GLU A 445 -1.59 -15.67 -28.12
N ASN A 446 -2.31 -15.97 -29.20
CA ASN A 446 -3.72 -15.61 -29.32
C ASN A 446 -3.94 -14.10 -29.10
N VAL A 447 -3.31 -13.27 -29.94
CA VAL A 447 -3.36 -11.80 -29.84
C VAL A 447 -4.00 -11.19 -31.08
N ALA A 448 -5.03 -10.37 -30.86
CA ALA A 448 -5.67 -9.57 -31.90
C ALA A 448 -5.00 -8.20 -32.03
N PHE A 449 -4.70 -7.77 -33.24
CA PHE A 449 -4.22 -6.42 -33.54
C PHE A 449 -5.25 -5.65 -34.34
N ALA A 450 -5.52 -4.40 -33.98
CA ALA A 450 -6.44 -3.54 -34.72
C ALA A 450 -5.90 -2.13 -34.89
N SER A 451 -6.33 -1.42 -35.93
CA SER A 451 -5.99 -0.01 -36.12
C SER A 451 -6.67 0.89 -35.07
N THR A 452 -7.89 0.55 -34.63
CA THR A 452 -8.64 1.33 -33.65
C THR A 452 -9.38 0.44 -32.65
N LYS A 453 -9.78 1.00 -31.51
CA LYS A 453 -10.64 0.29 -30.54
C LYS A 453 -11.97 -0.14 -31.16
N LYS A 454 -12.55 0.67 -32.06
CA LYS A 454 -13.83 0.39 -32.71
C LYS A 454 -13.72 -0.83 -33.64
N SER A 455 -12.58 -0.97 -34.33
CA SER A 455 -12.32 -2.11 -35.20
C SER A 455 -12.37 -3.45 -34.45
N LEU A 456 -11.98 -3.49 -33.17
CA LEU A 456 -12.06 -4.70 -32.34
C LEU A 456 -13.51 -5.20 -32.10
N LYS A 457 -14.55 -4.46 -32.53
CA LYS A 457 -15.98 -4.80 -32.33
C LYS A 457 -16.32 -5.18 -30.88
N MET A 458 -15.66 -4.52 -29.94
CA MET A 458 -15.87 -4.73 -28.50
C MET A 458 -17.06 -3.92 -28.02
N ASP A 459 -17.90 -4.55 -27.20
CA ASP A 459 -18.91 -3.94 -26.36
C ASP A 459 -18.61 -4.19 -24.87
N LYS A 460 -19.48 -3.71 -23.97
CA LYS A 460 -19.28 -3.86 -22.52
C LYS A 460 -19.34 -5.32 -22.03
N SER A 461 -19.92 -6.24 -22.80
CA SER A 461 -20.15 -7.64 -22.44
C SER A 461 -19.07 -8.60 -22.96
N ASN A 462 -18.23 -8.17 -23.90
CA ASN A 462 -17.17 -9.01 -24.51
C ASN A 462 -15.77 -8.36 -24.49
N ILE A 463 -15.54 -7.44 -23.52
CA ILE A 463 -14.23 -6.79 -23.34
C ILE A 463 -13.14 -7.85 -23.15
N TYR A 464 -13.46 -8.85 -22.33
CA TYR A 464 -12.63 -9.98 -21.95
C TYR A 464 -13.22 -11.28 -22.49
N GLY A 465 -12.39 -12.30 -22.72
CA GLY A 465 -12.82 -13.61 -23.20
C GLY A 465 -12.12 -14.09 -24.47
N PRO A 466 -12.32 -15.38 -24.84
CA PRO A 466 -11.52 -16.05 -25.85
C PRO A 466 -11.71 -15.44 -27.23
N LEU A 467 -10.60 -15.16 -27.89
CA LEU A 467 -10.60 -14.81 -29.30
C LEU A 467 -10.89 -16.09 -30.10
N LEU A 468 -12.05 -16.14 -30.76
CA LEU A 468 -12.43 -17.25 -31.62
C LEU A 468 -11.80 -17.06 -33.01
N VAL A 469 -10.69 -17.72 -33.29
CA VAL A 469 -10.08 -17.69 -34.62
C VAL A 469 -9.57 -19.07 -35.04
N SER A 470 -9.76 -19.39 -36.32
CA SER A 470 -9.22 -20.61 -36.94
C SER A 470 -7.72 -20.45 -37.24
N PRO A 471 -6.89 -21.52 -37.16
CA PRO A 471 -5.47 -21.40 -37.42
C PRO A 471 -5.22 -20.97 -38.88
N PRO A 472 -4.41 -19.92 -39.09
CA PRO A 472 -4.11 -19.43 -40.42
C PRO A 472 -3.09 -20.30 -41.16
N LYS A 473 -3.07 -20.19 -42.49
CA LYS A 473 -1.94 -20.63 -43.31
C LYS A 473 -0.82 -19.60 -43.13
N SER A 474 0.43 -20.04 -42.98
CA SER A 474 1.56 -19.17 -42.67
C SER A 474 1.58 -17.91 -43.55
N PHE A 475 1.48 -16.73 -42.93
CA PHE A 475 1.48 -15.44 -43.60
C PHE A 475 2.38 -14.48 -42.82
N VAL A 476 3.23 -13.73 -43.52
CA VAL A 476 3.98 -12.62 -42.95
C VAL A 476 3.18 -11.34 -43.24
N PRO A 477 2.70 -10.61 -42.22
CA PRO A 477 1.92 -9.40 -42.45
C PRO A 477 2.66 -8.41 -43.36
N LYS A 478 1.99 -7.92 -44.41
CA LYS A 478 2.53 -6.84 -45.25
C LYS A 478 2.70 -5.52 -44.48
N SER A 479 2.06 -5.37 -43.32
CA SER A 479 2.23 -4.21 -42.44
C SER A 479 3.52 -4.33 -41.62
N VAL A 480 4.62 -3.85 -42.22
CA VAL A 480 5.97 -3.69 -41.64
C VAL A 480 5.99 -2.88 -40.32
N SER A 481 4.87 -2.31 -39.87
CA SER A 481 4.80 -1.39 -38.72
C SER A 481 4.44 -2.02 -37.37
N LEU A 482 3.89 -3.23 -37.29
CA LEU A 482 3.43 -3.76 -35.98
C LEU A 482 4.59 -4.15 -35.05
N PHE A 483 5.68 -4.67 -35.59
CA PHE A 483 6.82 -5.15 -34.81
C PHE A 483 8.08 -4.44 -35.24
N ARG A 484 8.71 -3.70 -34.33
CA ARG A 484 10.04 -3.11 -34.49
C ARG A 484 11.02 -3.93 -33.67
N ILE A 485 11.79 -4.80 -34.32
CA ILE A 485 12.71 -5.71 -33.63
C ILE A 485 14.16 -5.33 -33.99
N GLU A 486 14.84 -4.69 -33.05
CA GLU A 486 16.28 -4.37 -33.12
C GLU A 486 17.10 -5.26 -32.18
N SER A 487 16.43 -6.19 -31.49
CA SER A 487 17.05 -7.21 -30.66
C SER A 487 17.55 -8.38 -31.50
N LYS A 488 18.66 -8.99 -31.09
CA LYS A 488 19.12 -10.29 -31.63
C LYS A 488 18.30 -11.47 -31.10
N ARG A 489 17.48 -11.27 -30.05
CA ARG A 489 16.58 -12.30 -29.53
C ARG A 489 15.31 -12.38 -30.38
N PRO A 490 14.80 -13.58 -30.69
CA PRO A 490 13.60 -13.74 -31.49
C PRO A 490 12.35 -13.28 -30.71
N VAL A 491 11.35 -12.79 -31.45
CA VAL A 491 9.99 -12.58 -30.94
C VAL A 491 9.09 -13.65 -31.55
N PHE A 492 8.33 -14.32 -30.69
CA PHE A 492 7.46 -15.42 -31.09
C PHE A 492 6.01 -14.94 -31.10
N ALA A 493 5.33 -15.09 -32.23
CA ALA A 493 3.90 -14.77 -32.36
C ALA A 493 3.15 -15.98 -32.93
N SER A 494 2.18 -16.49 -32.16
CA SER A 494 1.34 -17.62 -32.52
C SER A 494 -0.14 -17.32 -32.29
N LYS A 495 -1.00 -17.85 -33.17
CA LYS A 495 -2.45 -17.64 -33.21
C LYS A 495 -2.82 -16.15 -33.20
N CYS A 496 -1.97 -15.30 -33.76
CA CYS A 496 -2.19 -13.86 -33.81
C CYS A 496 -2.96 -13.47 -35.08
N TYR A 497 -3.67 -12.35 -35.07
CA TYR A 497 -4.38 -11.89 -36.26
C TYR A 497 -4.53 -10.36 -36.28
N ILE A 498 -4.69 -9.81 -37.48
CA ILE A 498 -5.01 -8.39 -37.68
C ILE A 498 -6.50 -8.32 -38.00
N VAL A 499 -7.24 -7.44 -37.31
CA VAL A 499 -8.64 -7.18 -37.61
C VAL A 499 -8.77 -6.67 -39.05
N ASP A 500 -9.79 -7.16 -39.74
CA ASP A 500 -10.07 -6.90 -41.16
C ASP A 500 -9.10 -7.55 -42.16
N GLU A 501 -8.10 -8.30 -41.68
CA GLU A 501 -7.32 -9.23 -42.50
C GLU A 501 -7.88 -10.66 -42.32
N PRO A 502 -8.36 -11.33 -43.39
CA PRO A 502 -9.09 -12.60 -43.29
C PRO A 502 -8.21 -13.79 -42.88
N GLU A 503 -6.89 -13.68 -43.01
CA GLU A 503 -5.92 -14.69 -42.59
C GLU A 503 -5.14 -14.15 -41.38
N GLY A 504 -5.18 -14.88 -40.25
CA GLY A 504 -4.27 -14.64 -39.12
C GLY A 504 -2.81 -14.93 -39.52
N PHE A 505 -1.89 -14.82 -38.56
CA PHE A 505 -0.49 -15.15 -38.77
C PHE A 505 0.14 -15.92 -37.60
N ASN A 506 1.06 -16.81 -37.95
CA ASN A 506 2.03 -17.41 -37.05
C ASN A 506 3.41 -17.14 -37.64
N PHE A 507 4.26 -16.42 -36.93
CA PHE A 507 5.62 -16.19 -37.41
C PHE A 507 6.61 -15.91 -36.27
N ILE A 508 7.87 -16.18 -36.57
CA ILE A 508 9.00 -15.77 -35.75
C ILE A 508 9.52 -14.49 -36.37
N VAL A 509 9.49 -13.39 -35.62
CA VAL A 509 10.12 -12.15 -36.07
C VAL A 509 11.62 -12.33 -35.93
N ASN A 510 12.37 -11.92 -36.96
CA ASN A 510 13.83 -11.98 -37.03
C ASN A 510 14.43 -13.38 -37.30
N ASP A 511 13.78 -14.16 -38.18
CA ASP A 511 14.20 -15.51 -38.57
C ASP A 511 15.62 -15.58 -39.17
N ASP A 512 16.10 -14.52 -39.81
CA ASP A 512 17.49 -14.43 -40.30
C ASP A 512 18.50 -14.40 -39.14
N ASN A 513 18.22 -13.66 -38.07
CA ASN A 513 19.06 -13.69 -36.86
C ASN A 513 18.90 -15.00 -36.11
N LEU A 514 17.71 -15.63 -36.13
CA LEU A 514 17.54 -16.99 -35.63
C LEU A 514 18.40 -17.97 -36.45
N SER A 515 18.44 -17.81 -37.77
CA SER A 515 19.25 -18.63 -38.66
C SER A 515 20.74 -18.43 -38.42
N ALA A 516 21.22 -17.19 -38.36
CA ALA A 516 22.59 -16.86 -37.96
C ALA A 516 22.92 -17.38 -36.55
N MET A 517 21.96 -17.37 -35.62
CA MET A 517 22.11 -17.98 -34.30
C MET A 517 22.35 -19.49 -34.40
N PHE A 518 21.87 -20.21 -35.43
CA PHE A 518 22.04 -21.65 -35.68
C PHE A 518 23.19 -22.03 -36.62
N ASP A 519 23.72 -21.08 -37.40
CA ASP A 519 24.75 -21.34 -38.43
C ASP A 519 26.20 -21.21 -37.92
N CYS A 520 26.42 -20.81 -36.66
CA CYS A 520 27.75 -20.75 -36.04
C CYS A 520 28.37 -22.17 -35.84
N GLU A 521 29.60 -22.41 -36.32
CA GLU A 521 30.28 -23.71 -36.24
C GLU A 521 31.00 -23.96 -34.91
N VAL A 522 30.98 -25.24 -34.51
CA VAL A 522 31.61 -25.88 -33.33
C VAL A 522 31.03 -25.48 -31.97
N LEU A 523 30.19 -26.36 -31.43
CA LEU A 523 29.71 -26.28 -30.05
C LEU A 523 30.73 -26.96 -29.11
N HIS A 524 31.64 -26.23 -28.46
CA HIS A 524 32.31 -26.69 -27.24
C HIS A 524 31.32 -26.73 -26.07
N PRO A 525 30.94 -27.91 -25.57
CA PRO A 525 29.95 -27.99 -24.51
C PRO A 525 30.48 -27.31 -23.23
N PRO A 526 29.67 -26.45 -22.59
CA PRO A 526 30.10 -25.63 -21.46
C PRO A 526 30.47 -26.50 -20.25
N LYS A 527 31.40 -26.02 -19.42
CA LYS A 527 31.82 -26.72 -18.19
C LYS A 527 31.04 -26.22 -16.98
N CYS A 528 30.74 -27.14 -16.07
CA CYS A 528 30.15 -26.81 -14.79
C CYS A 528 31.10 -25.95 -13.96
N ILE A 529 30.62 -24.80 -13.48
CA ILE A 529 31.44 -23.89 -12.67
C ILE A 529 31.92 -24.51 -11.35
N LYS A 530 31.23 -25.54 -10.83
CA LYS A 530 31.57 -26.22 -9.57
C LYS A 530 32.55 -27.38 -9.76
N CYS A 531 32.27 -28.32 -10.64
CA CYS A 531 33.06 -29.55 -10.79
C CYS A 531 33.87 -29.63 -12.09
N GLN A 532 33.75 -28.64 -12.97
CA GLN A 532 34.43 -28.56 -14.28
C GLN A 532 34.06 -29.68 -15.27
N LYS A 533 33.12 -30.57 -14.93
CA LYS A 533 32.55 -31.55 -15.87
C LYS A 533 31.82 -30.81 -17.00
N VAL A 534 31.93 -31.37 -18.20
CA VAL A 534 31.16 -30.93 -19.37
C VAL A 534 29.66 -31.10 -19.10
N ILE A 535 28.86 -30.08 -19.39
CA ILE A 535 27.40 -30.09 -19.23
C ILE A 535 26.75 -30.35 -20.59
N ASN A 536 26.20 -31.54 -20.78
CA ASN A 536 25.56 -31.91 -22.04
C ASN A 536 24.05 -31.66 -22.01
N ASP A 537 23.42 -31.87 -20.86
CA ASP A 537 22.02 -32.21 -20.71
C ASP A 537 21.30 -31.40 -19.63
N PHE A 538 21.91 -30.35 -19.09
CA PHE A 538 21.30 -29.55 -18.02
C PHE A 538 21.32 -28.05 -18.30
N ARG A 539 20.18 -27.37 -18.14
CA ARG A 539 19.98 -25.95 -18.49
C ARG A 539 19.27 -25.21 -17.37
N LEU A 540 19.48 -23.89 -17.29
CA LEU A 540 18.74 -23.01 -16.40
C LEU A 540 17.66 -22.27 -17.20
N SER A 541 16.39 -22.55 -16.92
CA SER A 541 15.26 -21.76 -17.43
C SER A 541 15.24 -20.39 -16.74
N THR A 542 14.93 -19.27 -17.39
CA THR A 542 14.46 -19.12 -18.78
C THR A 542 15.59 -18.86 -19.78
N CYS A 543 16.79 -18.55 -19.30
CA CYS A 543 17.89 -18.11 -20.16
C CYS A 543 18.46 -19.22 -21.06
N GLY A 544 18.34 -20.48 -20.65
CA GLY A 544 18.92 -21.62 -21.36
C GLY A 544 20.43 -21.80 -21.13
N HIS A 545 21.05 -21.08 -20.20
CA HIS A 545 22.47 -21.30 -19.92
C HIS A 545 22.68 -22.58 -19.10
N SER A 546 23.70 -23.35 -19.48
CA SER A 546 24.28 -24.46 -18.70
C SER A 546 25.40 -23.93 -17.78
N VAL A 547 25.09 -23.69 -16.51
CA VAL A 547 26.08 -23.17 -15.54
C VAL A 547 26.55 -24.24 -14.57
N TYR A 548 25.63 -25.14 -14.20
CA TYR A 548 25.88 -26.26 -13.31
C TYR A 548 25.57 -27.56 -14.06
N CYS A 549 26.27 -28.65 -13.74
CA CYS A 549 25.74 -29.97 -14.05
C CYS A 549 24.62 -30.29 -13.06
N GLU A 550 23.75 -31.25 -13.39
CA GLU A 550 22.61 -31.64 -12.56
C GLU A 550 23.02 -32.04 -11.14
N GLU A 551 24.07 -32.87 -11.02
CA GLU A 551 24.64 -33.30 -9.72
C GLU A 551 25.00 -32.09 -8.85
N CYS A 552 25.75 -31.13 -9.41
CA CYS A 552 26.20 -29.96 -8.67
C CYS A 552 25.05 -29.02 -8.34
N TRP A 553 24.06 -28.86 -9.22
CA TRP A 553 22.88 -28.04 -8.95
C TRP A 553 22.06 -28.59 -7.79
N ASN A 554 21.83 -29.91 -7.78
CA ASN A 554 21.06 -30.58 -6.74
C ASN A 554 21.79 -30.59 -5.39
N ALA A 555 23.13 -30.59 -5.41
CA ALA A 555 23.97 -30.52 -4.20
C ALA A 555 24.10 -29.10 -3.59
N LEU A 556 23.57 -28.04 -4.24
CA LEU A 556 23.60 -26.69 -3.67
C LEU A 556 22.63 -26.58 -2.49
N GLU A 557 23.15 -26.23 -1.30
CA GLU A 557 22.33 -25.84 -0.15
C GLU A 557 21.42 -24.66 -0.49
N ASN A 558 22.00 -23.62 -1.12
CA ASN A 558 21.29 -22.44 -1.58
C ASN A 558 21.42 -22.31 -3.09
N LYS A 559 20.33 -22.57 -3.82
CA LYS A 559 20.29 -22.42 -5.27
C LYS A 559 20.30 -20.93 -5.63
N PRO A 560 21.14 -20.49 -6.59
CA PRO A 560 21.13 -19.10 -7.02
C PRO A 560 19.76 -18.75 -7.60
N LYS A 561 19.27 -17.55 -7.30
CA LYS A 561 18.05 -17.02 -7.92
C LYS A 561 18.31 -16.58 -9.36
N ASP A 562 19.46 -15.98 -9.63
CA ASP A 562 19.83 -15.52 -10.97
C ASP A 562 20.95 -16.37 -11.60
N CYS A 563 20.89 -16.52 -12.93
CA CYS A 563 21.91 -17.21 -13.70
C CYS A 563 23.27 -16.51 -13.51
N PRO A 564 24.31 -17.22 -13.03
CA PRO A 564 25.62 -16.60 -12.81
C PRO A 564 26.26 -16.00 -14.05
N LEU A 565 25.87 -16.46 -15.26
CA LEU A 565 26.42 -15.96 -16.52
C LEU A 565 25.72 -14.71 -17.03
N CYS A 566 24.38 -14.72 -17.08
CA CYS A 566 23.61 -13.67 -17.76
C CYS A 566 22.72 -12.86 -16.82
N ARG A 567 22.73 -13.17 -15.52
CA ARG A 567 21.91 -12.53 -14.47
C ARG A 567 20.39 -12.63 -14.69
N THR A 568 19.94 -13.40 -15.68
CA THR A 568 18.53 -13.72 -15.86
C THR A 568 18.08 -14.68 -14.75
N LEU A 569 16.92 -14.42 -14.15
CA LEU A 569 16.33 -15.29 -13.11
C LEU A 569 16.24 -16.75 -13.59
N ILE A 570 16.55 -17.65 -12.66
CA ILE A 570 16.39 -19.09 -12.80
C ILE A 570 14.99 -19.46 -12.32
N THR A 571 14.06 -19.72 -13.24
CA THR A 571 12.72 -20.20 -12.91
C THR A 571 12.68 -21.70 -12.64
N SER A 572 13.56 -22.46 -13.31
CA SER A 572 13.74 -23.88 -13.07
C SER A 572 15.10 -24.32 -13.59
N ALA A 573 15.57 -25.46 -13.09
CA ALA A 573 16.68 -26.18 -13.69
C ALA A 573 16.13 -27.37 -14.45
N VAL A 574 16.56 -27.49 -15.70
CA VAL A 574 15.87 -28.24 -16.74
C VAL A 574 16.84 -29.28 -17.31
N PRO A 575 16.63 -30.57 -16.98
CA PRO A 575 17.25 -31.67 -17.71
C PRO A 575 16.76 -31.67 -19.17
N LEU A 576 17.62 -32.09 -20.08
CA LEU A 576 17.30 -32.19 -21.50
C LEU A 576 16.86 -33.61 -21.84
N TYR A 577 15.71 -33.69 -22.52
CA TYR A 577 15.10 -34.96 -22.92
C TYR A 577 15.22 -35.16 -24.42
N ASN A 578 15.81 -36.28 -24.83
CA ASN A 578 15.91 -36.71 -26.21
C ASN A 578 15.01 -37.93 -26.44
N GLU A 579 13.92 -37.72 -27.17
CA GLU A 579 12.89 -38.73 -27.45
C GLU A 579 13.25 -39.62 -28.66
N SER A 580 14.50 -39.60 -29.10
CA SER A 580 14.94 -40.44 -30.22
C SER A 580 15.00 -41.90 -29.79
N PRO A 581 14.51 -42.86 -30.60
CA PRO A 581 14.35 -44.27 -30.20
C PRO A 581 15.64 -44.93 -29.69
N ASP A 582 16.79 -44.45 -30.15
CA ASP A 582 18.13 -44.94 -29.85
C ASP A 582 18.97 -43.94 -29.04
N GLN A 583 18.35 -42.87 -28.51
CA GLN A 583 19.04 -41.72 -27.92
C GLN A 583 20.13 -41.12 -28.82
N SER A 584 20.02 -41.31 -30.15
CA SER A 584 20.97 -40.75 -31.11
C SER A 584 20.96 -39.23 -31.08
N THR A 585 22.01 -38.63 -31.64
CA THR A 585 22.08 -37.18 -31.88
C THR A 585 21.15 -36.72 -33.01
N THR A 586 20.33 -37.61 -33.58
CA THR A 586 19.37 -37.33 -34.66
C THR A 586 18.03 -36.90 -34.07
N CYS A 587 17.29 -36.03 -34.74
CA CYS A 587 16.01 -35.50 -34.22
C CYS A 587 14.87 -36.53 -34.31
N ALA A 588 14.19 -36.77 -33.18
CA ALA A 588 13.06 -37.69 -33.04
C ALA A 588 11.83 -37.40 -33.92
N ILE A 589 11.73 -36.22 -34.56
CA ILE A 589 10.59 -35.85 -35.42
C ILE A 589 10.87 -36.17 -36.89
N CYS A 590 12.05 -35.82 -37.40
CA CYS A 590 12.39 -36.03 -38.81
C CYS A 590 13.27 -37.25 -39.07
N TYR A 591 13.89 -37.81 -38.03
CA TYR A 591 14.84 -38.93 -38.12
C TYR A 591 16.01 -38.68 -39.10
N GLU A 592 16.31 -37.42 -39.40
CA GLU A 592 17.28 -37.04 -40.44
C GLU A 592 18.29 -36.01 -39.93
N ASN A 593 17.82 -34.90 -39.37
CA ASN A 593 18.67 -33.76 -39.01
C ASN A 593 19.15 -33.89 -37.55
N PRO A 594 20.37 -33.42 -37.21
CA PRO A 594 20.89 -33.50 -35.84
C PRO A 594 20.11 -32.60 -34.88
N VAL A 595 20.01 -33.03 -33.62
CA VAL A 595 19.48 -32.25 -32.50
C VAL A 595 20.44 -31.09 -32.22
N ASN A 596 19.94 -29.87 -32.41
CA ASN A 596 20.71 -28.63 -32.24
C ASN A 596 19.93 -27.54 -31.50
N SER A 597 18.76 -27.87 -30.98
CA SER A 597 17.92 -27.00 -30.19
C SER A 597 17.22 -27.75 -29.07
N TYR A 598 16.75 -27.01 -28.07
CA TYR A 598 15.94 -27.52 -26.98
C TYR A 598 14.86 -26.52 -26.59
N LEU A 599 13.85 -27.02 -25.89
CA LEU A 599 12.67 -26.28 -25.46
C LEU A 599 12.76 -25.99 -23.97
N ILE A 600 12.46 -24.76 -23.57
CA ILE A 600 12.34 -24.35 -22.17
C ILE A 600 10.87 -24.02 -21.88
N PRO A 601 10.29 -24.46 -20.75
CA PRO A 601 10.95 -25.09 -19.62
C PRO A 601 11.00 -26.63 -19.65
N CYS A 602 10.44 -27.30 -20.67
CA CYS A 602 10.29 -28.76 -20.62
C CYS A 602 11.57 -29.56 -20.88
N GLY A 603 12.59 -28.97 -21.49
CA GLY A 603 13.87 -29.62 -21.77
C GLY A 603 13.89 -30.50 -23.02
N HIS A 604 12.77 -30.69 -23.71
CA HIS A 604 12.73 -31.53 -24.90
C HIS A 604 13.61 -30.98 -26.03
N THR A 605 14.34 -31.88 -26.69
CA THR A 605 15.31 -31.52 -27.72
C THR A 605 14.82 -31.88 -29.12
N LEU A 606 15.16 -31.06 -30.11
CA LEU A 606 14.81 -31.28 -31.52
C LEU A 606 15.75 -30.51 -32.46
N CYS A 607 15.65 -30.75 -33.77
CA CYS A 607 16.40 -29.97 -34.76
C CYS A 607 15.66 -28.65 -35.10
N LYS A 608 16.44 -27.62 -35.49
CA LYS A 608 15.95 -26.31 -35.96
C LYS A 608 14.80 -26.45 -36.96
N LYS A 609 14.93 -27.32 -37.96
CA LYS A 609 13.90 -27.50 -39.01
C LYS A 609 12.57 -28.00 -38.44
N CYS A 610 12.63 -29.00 -37.55
CA CYS A 610 11.42 -29.52 -36.90
C CYS A 610 10.84 -28.49 -35.93
N PHE A 611 11.68 -27.73 -35.23
CA PHE A 611 11.23 -26.63 -34.40
C PHE A 611 10.46 -25.61 -35.24
N LEU A 612 11.08 -25.04 -36.27
CA LEU A 612 10.42 -24.06 -37.15
C LEU A 612 9.08 -24.62 -37.64
N ARG A 613 9.07 -25.87 -38.13
CA ARG A 613 7.86 -26.53 -38.63
C ARG A 613 6.76 -26.71 -37.57
N CYS A 614 7.07 -27.25 -36.40
CA CYS A 614 6.08 -27.50 -35.33
C CYS A 614 5.54 -26.18 -34.78
N PHE A 615 6.44 -25.21 -34.56
CA PHE A 615 6.12 -23.97 -33.88
C PHE A 615 5.57 -22.86 -34.80
N HIS A 616 5.47 -23.14 -36.10
CA HIS A 616 4.61 -22.39 -37.01
C HIS A 616 3.11 -22.57 -36.73
N THR A 617 2.69 -23.56 -35.94
CA THR A 617 1.26 -23.87 -35.73
C THR A 617 0.85 -24.09 -34.28
N SER A 618 1.81 -24.26 -33.38
CA SER A 618 1.57 -24.50 -31.96
C SER A 618 2.71 -23.91 -31.14
N ASP A 619 2.40 -23.37 -29.98
CA ASP A 619 3.37 -22.95 -28.96
C ASP A 619 3.68 -24.09 -27.96
N GLN A 620 3.17 -25.30 -28.22
CA GLN A 620 3.31 -26.46 -27.35
C GLN A 620 4.47 -27.36 -27.75
N CYS A 621 5.14 -27.96 -26.76
CA CYS A 621 6.10 -29.02 -27.00
C CYS A 621 5.43 -30.17 -27.75
N PRO A 622 5.97 -30.63 -28.89
CA PRO A 622 5.38 -31.74 -29.66
C PRO A 622 5.43 -33.08 -28.92
N PHE A 623 6.25 -33.18 -27.87
CA PHE A 623 6.44 -34.40 -27.08
C PHE A 623 5.56 -34.42 -25.83
N CYS A 624 5.70 -33.42 -24.94
CA CYS A 624 4.99 -33.39 -23.66
C CYS A 624 3.78 -32.45 -23.60
N ARG A 625 3.52 -31.68 -24.67
CA ARG A 625 2.45 -30.67 -24.74
C ARG A 625 2.57 -29.53 -23.73
N GLU A 626 3.73 -29.36 -23.10
CA GLU A 626 4.06 -28.16 -22.32
C GLU A 626 3.78 -26.92 -23.17
N GLN A 627 3.05 -25.96 -22.62
CA GLN A 627 2.62 -24.75 -23.35
C GLN A 627 3.71 -23.69 -23.28
N ASN A 628 3.65 -22.70 -24.19
CA ASN A 628 4.55 -21.54 -24.18
C ASN A 628 6.05 -21.90 -24.17
N VAL A 629 6.43 -23.00 -24.81
CA VAL A 629 7.83 -23.40 -24.81
C VAL A 629 8.66 -22.51 -25.71
N GLN A 630 9.85 -22.17 -25.22
CA GLN A 630 10.79 -21.30 -25.91
C GLN A 630 11.91 -22.15 -26.51
N VAL A 631 12.19 -21.98 -27.79
CA VAL A 631 13.39 -22.60 -28.35
C VAL A 631 14.64 -21.88 -27.86
N ARG A 632 15.64 -22.69 -27.59
CA ARG A 632 16.99 -22.27 -27.37
C ARG A 632 17.91 -23.12 -28.23
N ARG A 633 18.96 -22.50 -28.74
CA ARG A 633 20.08 -23.24 -29.31
C ARG A 633 21.00 -23.68 -28.18
N PHE A 634 21.69 -24.79 -28.37
CA PHE A 634 22.93 -25.02 -27.65
C PHE A 634 23.88 -23.85 -27.94
N VAL A 635 24.27 -23.13 -26.89
CA VAL A 635 25.21 -22.01 -26.99
C VAL A 635 26.45 -22.37 -26.20
N THR A 636 27.60 -21.92 -26.70
CA THR A 636 28.89 -22.09 -26.06
C THR A 636 29.34 -20.78 -25.47
N TYR A 637 30.01 -20.88 -24.34
CA TYR A 637 30.70 -19.80 -23.68
C TYR A 637 31.87 -20.46 -22.97
N GLU A 638 33.09 -20.00 -23.29
CA GLU A 638 34.30 -20.40 -22.58
C GLU A 638 34.47 -19.57 -21.31
#